data_AF-A0A812R922-F1
#
_entry.id   AF-A0A812R922-F1
#
_cell.length_a   1.000
_cell.length_b   1.000
_cell.length_c   1.000
_cell.angle_alpha   90.00
_cell.angle_beta   90.00
_cell.angle_gamma   90.00
#
_symmetry.space_group_name_H-M   'P 1'
#
loop_
_entity.id
_entity.type
_entity.pdbx_description
1 polymer ?
#
loop_
_entity_poly.entity_id
_entity_poly.type
_entity_poly.pdbx_seq_one_letter_code
_entity_poly.pdbx_strand_id
1 'polypeptide(L)'
;MCQKCPQGEYQDQEASTACRRCGPYETTRTLGASQRSHCECQSGSWWQEDAGFTGCRPCSRGMQCRGGLALPKQGQGFWAAQETRDGREQFSVFHCRDELHCPAGIPGSCAENRIGRACAACLPGHQPTAKGSCKPCDGSSLLFFPIFFATLVLVPFLSTFLCGCKSVASAESKFSASLAVVGTFAAQCVYSMQSLRTIQQFEIKWLEPAKSLMAVMSFAQLRFEMLGLPCYIPQTNPIATYVLQLLALPSLALASLLPGVLARLLRRKFKFRIMFKLFGMVFVSFFTGITLMCFKPLECRENPNGKSTALEYAQVLCWESNDHIMLVVLSIIGILAYPVSVLAWLVHLTWNYPIWLLSARGISTVEKYHFLFGKFRPERYYYCVLLTLGNLLVGCIPACFSSLPALQVGVMSFVLWTRNALHCLLWPWRVEAANWSELLLQGGVALLLSLAAPLLNLEASIQDRSEFVLTVCMSVLLLLLPFSVCLAATLTLFLRARKQNRYTTFLSHHKASSGILCRYLKIVMTKNARVKVFYDSDDLLNLGDLFETLRTRTDSLLAVLTPGFLHSVWCIGELTLAFHCSLPIFALCCDGFKLPECDLNQIESGWPENEIQMLVAHGVGREEVQAALAYLHRLEHFQISRTAPGKQQEAVALSITSAILDKSEVKSRIAFSTPERTAGEVVGKARVLVASSMQADSMSTSLVIQHLMQHKLQQRVCHVHQAAEIEAAFRASSVVVVMGKHSLEDADFSDMLMAMPGAWMRLLVNDGSFDFPTHDFYRRIRDGQLQFRGNPHDIIATYQGLCSSLALPLTPAGPSWLLDRQVSQICSRLGDVDSTGATFEDAPSLQLSRSARSWVWEQEASEDYDPYVEHAL
;
A
#
# COMPACT_ATOMS: atom_id res chain seq x y z
N MET A 1 -79.09 44.23 -22.17
CA MET A 1 -77.74 44.71 -21.82
C MET A 1 -76.75 43.77 -22.49
N CYS A 2 -75.88 44.26 -23.39
CA CYS A 2 -74.87 43.41 -24.03
C CYS A 2 -73.68 43.19 -23.08
N GLN A 3 -73.29 41.93 -22.86
CA GLN A 3 -72.07 41.60 -22.12
C GLN A 3 -70.86 41.61 -23.07
N LYS A 4 -69.71 42.08 -22.59
CA LYS A 4 -68.46 42.04 -23.36
C LYS A 4 -68.00 40.59 -23.50
N CYS A 5 -67.52 40.22 -24.69
CA CYS A 5 -66.91 38.90 -24.89
C CYS A 5 -65.75 38.66 -23.91
N PRO A 6 -65.67 37.46 -23.30
CA PRO A 6 -64.58 37.11 -22.40
C PRO A 6 -63.24 37.02 -23.16
N GLN A 7 -62.14 36.93 -22.41
CA GLN A 7 -60.81 36.82 -22.98
C GLN A 7 -60.70 35.51 -23.81
N GLY A 8 -60.18 35.61 -25.04
CA GLY A 8 -60.14 34.51 -26.00
C GLY A 8 -61.35 34.39 -26.92
N GLU A 9 -62.31 35.31 -26.81
CA GLU A 9 -63.48 35.38 -27.68
C GLU A 9 -63.68 36.80 -28.28
N TYR A 10 -64.24 36.87 -29.49
CA TYR A 10 -64.54 38.11 -30.20
C TYR A 10 -65.93 38.09 -30.84
N GLN A 11 -66.48 39.25 -31.18
CA GLN A 11 -67.72 39.33 -31.96
C GLN A 11 -67.67 40.51 -32.94
N ASP A 12 -67.71 40.21 -34.22
CA ASP A 12 -67.61 41.16 -35.35
C ASP A 12 -68.97 41.58 -35.93
N GLN A 13 -70.07 40.98 -35.48
CA GLN A 13 -71.44 41.29 -35.91
C GLN A 13 -72.25 41.97 -34.82
N GLU A 14 -72.94 43.05 -35.19
CA GLU A 14 -73.90 43.73 -34.30
C GLU A 14 -75.08 42.82 -33.96
N ALA A 15 -75.65 43.00 -32.75
CA ALA A 15 -76.82 42.26 -32.24
C ALA A 15 -76.68 40.72 -32.14
N SER A 16 -75.45 40.19 -32.14
CA SER A 16 -75.22 38.75 -31.97
C SER A 16 -75.44 38.28 -30.52
N THR A 17 -75.96 37.06 -30.36
CA THR A 17 -76.29 36.46 -29.06
C THR A 17 -75.16 35.63 -28.43
N ALA A 18 -74.05 35.40 -29.15
CA ALA A 18 -72.92 34.60 -28.68
C ALA A 18 -71.59 35.13 -29.23
N CYS A 19 -70.50 34.99 -28.47
CA CYS A 19 -69.15 35.34 -28.95
C CYS A 19 -68.51 34.18 -29.72
N ARG A 20 -67.62 34.51 -30.66
CA ARG A 20 -66.83 33.55 -31.44
C ARG A 20 -65.49 33.32 -30.75
N ARG A 21 -65.04 32.07 -30.66
CA ARG A 21 -63.72 31.73 -30.10
C ARG A 21 -62.60 32.06 -31.08
N CYS A 22 -61.45 32.50 -30.54
CA CYS A 22 -60.21 32.56 -31.30
C CYS A 22 -59.72 31.14 -31.69
N GLY A 23 -58.76 31.07 -32.61
CA GLY A 23 -58.17 29.81 -33.06
C GLY A 23 -57.39 29.06 -31.96
N PRO A 24 -56.89 27.85 -32.26
CA PRO A 24 -56.05 27.11 -31.33
C PRO A 24 -54.80 27.91 -30.95
N TYR A 25 -54.50 27.97 -29.65
CA TYR A 25 -53.40 28.76 -29.07
C TYR A 25 -53.49 30.28 -29.27
N GLU A 26 -54.65 30.80 -29.65
CA GLU A 26 -54.94 32.23 -29.73
C GLU A 26 -55.76 32.71 -28.53
N THR A 27 -55.60 33.96 -28.16
CA THR A 27 -56.35 34.66 -27.12
C THR A 27 -56.54 36.13 -27.48
N THR A 28 -57.44 36.84 -26.81
CA THR A 28 -57.57 38.30 -26.95
C THR A 28 -56.82 38.99 -25.80
N ARG A 29 -56.23 40.16 -26.05
CA ARG A 29 -55.57 40.94 -24.97
C ARG A 29 -56.56 41.67 -24.08
N THR A 30 -57.72 42.01 -24.63
CA THR A 30 -58.74 42.84 -23.98
C THR A 30 -60.10 42.15 -24.01
N LEU A 31 -60.94 42.48 -23.04
CA LEU A 31 -62.34 42.04 -22.99
C LEU A 31 -63.16 42.79 -24.05
N GLY A 32 -64.10 42.10 -24.69
CA GLY A 32 -65.00 42.68 -25.68
C GLY A 32 -64.33 42.97 -27.04
N ALA A 33 -63.44 42.08 -27.49
CA ALA A 33 -62.83 42.18 -28.80
C ALA A 33 -63.89 42.18 -29.92
N SER A 34 -63.84 43.17 -30.81
CA SER A 34 -64.83 43.38 -31.87
C SER A 34 -64.40 42.88 -33.25
N GLN A 35 -63.20 42.32 -33.39
CA GLN A 35 -62.66 41.86 -34.67
C GLN A 35 -61.81 40.60 -34.49
N ARG A 36 -61.77 39.73 -35.51
CA ARG A 36 -60.91 38.54 -35.52
C ARG A 36 -59.42 38.87 -35.45
N SER A 37 -59.01 40.01 -35.99
CA SER A 37 -57.64 40.54 -35.94
C SER A 37 -57.14 40.81 -34.51
N HIS A 38 -58.03 40.85 -33.52
CA HIS A 38 -57.66 40.98 -32.10
C HIS A 38 -57.30 39.64 -31.43
N CYS A 39 -57.46 38.51 -32.15
CA CYS A 39 -56.96 37.21 -31.73
C CYS A 39 -55.46 37.13 -32.01
N GLU A 40 -54.67 37.07 -30.93
CA GLU A 40 -53.22 37.00 -30.94
C GLU A 40 -52.75 35.71 -30.27
N CYS A 41 -51.50 35.27 -30.49
CA CYS A 41 -51.01 34.08 -29.80
C CYS A 41 -50.96 34.27 -28.29
N GLN A 42 -51.40 33.28 -27.53
CA GLN A 42 -51.25 33.28 -26.07
C GLN A 42 -49.78 33.09 -25.66
N SER A 43 -49.46 33.42 -24.40
CA SER A 43 -48.14 33.17 -23.82
C SER A 43 -47.74 31.70 -23.96
N GLY A 44 -46.50 31.42 -24.37
CA GLY A 44 -46.06 30.07 -24.70
C GLY A 44 -46.40 29.62 -26.12
N SER A 45 -46.91 30.49 -26.99
CA SER A 45 -47.12 30.26 -28.42
C SER A 45 -46.65 31.45 -29.26
N TRP A 46 -46.45 31.24 -30.56
CA TRP A 46 -45.98 32.27 -31.50
C TRP A 46 -46.64 32.11 -32.88
N TRP A 47 -46.68 33.20 -33.64
CA TRP A 47 -47.37 33.27 -34.93
C TRP A 47 -46.50 32.73 -36.07
N GLN A 48 -47.01 31.78 -36.86
CA GLN A 48 -46.32 31.23 -38.02
C GLN A 48 -47.22 31.23 -39.27
N GLU A 49 -46.62 31.58 -40.42
CA GLU A 49 -47.25 31.54 -41.74
C GLU A 49 -46.56 30.49 -42.62
N ASP A 50 -47.23 29.35 -42.84
CA ASP A 50 -46.77 28.24 -43.68
C ASP A 50 -47.74 27.94 -44.85
N ALA A 51 -47.26 27.23 -45.87
CA ALA A 51 -48.10 26.75 -46.97
C ALA A 51 -49.14 25.74 -46.46
N GLY A 52 -50.35 26.23 -46.15
CA GLY A 52 -51.47 25.46 -45.65
C GLY A 52 -51.80 25.67 -44.17
N PHE A 53 -51.04 26.50 -43.44
CA PHE A 53 -51.34 26.83 -42.03
C PHE A 53 -50.91 28.27 -41.70
N THR A 54 -51.88 29.08 -41.30
CA THR A 54 -51.66 30.43 -40.73
C THR A 54 -52.30 30.44 -39.34
N GLY A 55 -51.47 30.57 -38.30
CA GLY A 55 -51.95 30.57 -36.93
C GLY A 55 -50.84 30.38 -35.89
N CYS A 56 -51.25 30.21 -34.63
CA CYS A 56 -50.34 30.10 -33.51
C CYS A 56 -49.83 28.67 -33.30
N ARG A 57 -48.51 28.53 -33.07
CA ARG A 57 -47.86 27.27 -32.68
C ARG A 57 -47.31 27.32 -31.27
N PRO A 58 -47.31 26.20 -30.53
CA PRO A 58 -46.68 26.12 -29.22
C PRO A 58 -45.17 26.35 -29.32
N CYS A 59 -44.60 26.95 -28.28
CA CYS A 59 -43.17 27.22 -28.19
C CYS A 59 -42.39 25.90 -28.02
N SER A 60 -41.36 25.70 -28.85
CA SER A 60 -40.44 24.57 -28.69
C SER A 60 -39.69 24.66 -27.35
N ARG A 61 -39.37 23.50 -26.77
CA ARG A 61 -38.57 23.42 -25.54
C ARG A 61 -37.23 24.15 -25.73
N GLY A 62 -36.86 25.00 -24.78
CA GLY A 62 -35.65 25.82 -24.85
C GLY A 62 -35.84 27.18 -25.56
N MET A 63 -37.06 27.49 -26.03
CA MET A 63 -37.43 28.83 -26.52
C MET A 63 -38.35 29.54 -25.53
N GLN A 64 -38.40 30.86 -25.63
CA GLN A 64 -39.23 31.77 -24.84
C GLN A 64 -40.17 32.54 -25.78
N CYS A 65 -41.46 32.20 -25.74
CA CYS A 65 -42.49 32.84 -26.55
C CYS A 65 -43.40 33.70 -25.66
N ARG A 66 -43.39 35.03 -25.90
CA ARG A 66 -44.20 36.00 -25.15
C ARG A 66 -45.66 36.07 -25.59
N GLY A 67 -46.05 35.36 -26.65
CA GLY A 67 -47.34 35.52 -27.32
C GLY A 67 -47.36 36.70 -28.31
N GLY A 68 -48.51 36.95 -28.91
CA GLY A 68 -48.67 37.95 -29.97
C GLY A 68 -48.02 37.56 -31.29
N LEU A 69 -47.60 38.58 -32.03
CA LEU A 69 -46.88 38.46 -33.31
C LEU A 69 -45.35 38.46 -33.13
N ALA A 70 -44.84 38.42 -31.90
CA ALA A 70 -43.40 38.46 -31.64
C ALA A 70 -42.75 37.10 -31.93
N LEU A 71 -41.58 37.13 -32.58
CA LEU A 71 -40.79 35.93 -32.82
C LEU A 71 -40.29 35.31 -31.50
N PRO A 72 -40.18 33.98 -31.43
CA PRO A 72 -39.57 33.28 -30.29
C PRO A 72 -38.15 33.77 -30.00
N LYS A 73 -37.83 33.89 -28.71
CA LYS A 73 -36.46 34.11 -28.23
C LYS A 73 -35.84 32.78 -27.82
N GLN A 74 -34.52 32.64 -27.89
CA GLN A 74 -33.86 31.49 -27.29
C GLN A 74 -33.81 31.64 -25.77
N GLY A 75 -34.00 30.55 -25.04
CA GLY A 75 -33.82 30.49 -23.58
C GLY A 75 -32.36 30.32 -23.19
N GLN A 76 -32.02 30.66 -21.95
CA GLN A 76 -30.67 30.46 -21.42
C GLN A 76 -30.30 28.96 -21.45
N GLY A 77 -29.07 28.66 -21.87
CA GLY A 77 -28.58 27.28 -22.04
C GLY A 77 -29.05 26.57 -23.31
N PHE A 78 -29.78 27.27 -24.18
CA PHE A 78 -30.20 26.79 -25.49
C PHE A 78 -29.73 27.73 -26.58
N TRP A 79 -29.31 27.16 -27.70
CA TRP A 79 -28.99 27.91 -28.92
C TRP A 79 -29.99 27.52 -30.00
N ALA A 80 -30.70 28.49 -30.54
CA ALA A 80 -31.68 28.26 -31.60
C ALA A 80 -31.12 28.76 -32.93
N ALA A 81 -30.86 27.85 -33.87
CA ALA A 81 -30.58 28.23 -35.25
C ALA A 81 -31.86 28.77 -35.88
N GLN A 82 -31.79 29.97 -36.45
CA GLN A 82 -32.87 30.57 -37.22
C GLN A 82 -32.53 30.46 -38.70
N GLU A 83 -33.36 29.74 -39.45
CA GLU A 83 -33.22 29.61 -40.90
C GLU A 83 -34.49 30.14 -41.57
N THR A 84 -34.32 31.13 -42.46
CA THR A 84 -35.42 31.65 -43.29
C THR A 84 -35.47 30.85 -44.60
N ARG A 85 -36.48 29.99 -44.77
CA ARG A 85 -36.68 29.21 -45.99
C ARG A 85 -37.99 29.62 -46.66
N ASP A 86 -37.94 30.05 -47.91
CA ASP A 86 -39.10 30.55 -48.68
C ASP A 86 -39.88 31.67 -47.97
N GLY A 87 -39.17 32.57 -47.28
CA GLY A 87 -39.75 33.67 -46.50
C GLY A 87 -40.34 33.27 -45.13
N ARG A 88 -40.06 32.04 -44.66
CA ARG A 88 -40.61 31.49 -43.40
C ARG A 88 -39.50 31.20 -42.40
N GLU A 89 -39.76 31.53 -41.14
CA GLU A 89 -38.82 31.33 -40.05
C GLU A 89 -38.95 29.92 -39.45
N GLN A 90 -37.87 29.15 -39.48
CA GLN A 90 -37.77 27.85 -38.81
C GLN A 90 -36.68 27.89 -37.74
N PHE A 91 -36.99 27.32 -36.57
CA PHE A 91 -36.09 27.28 -35.42
C PHE A 91 -35.64 25.85 -35.11
N SER A 92 -34.33 25.62 -35.15
CA SER A 92 -33.71 24.37 -34.70
C SER A 92 -32.98 24.61 -33.37
N VAL A 93 -33.51 24.05 -32.29
CA VAL A 93 -33.00 24.27 -30.93
C VAL A 93 -32.00 23.19 -30.52
N PHE A 94 -30.86 23.61 -29.99
CA PHE A 94 -29.78 22.77 -29.48
C PHE A 94 -29.45 23.10 -28.03
N HIS A 95 -29.05 22.10 -27.26
CA HIS A 95 -28.50 22.28 -25.92
C HIS A 95 -27.07 22.82 -25.99
N CYS A 96 -26.78 23.79 -25.13
CA CYS A 96 -25.43 24.27 -24.94
C CYS A 96 -24.71 23.48 -23.85
N ARG A 97 -23.38 23.38 -23.96
CA ARG A 97 -22.52 22.70 -22.97
C ARG A 97 -22.59 23.37 -21.59
N ASP A 98 -22.70 24.69 -21.58
CA ASP A 98 -22.85 25.51 -20.38
C ASP A 98 -23.95 26.55 -20.63
N GLU A 99 -24.77 26.80 -19.61
CA GLU A 99 -25.80 27.83 -19.63
C GLU A 99 -25.24 29.24 -19.88
N LEU A 100 -23.99 29.47 -19.45
CA LEU A 100 -23.29 30.74 -19.65
C LEU A 100 -22.80 30.94 -21.10
N HIS A 101 -22.69 29.87 -21.91
CA HIS A 101 -22.29 30.01 -23.32
C HIS A 101 -23.42 30.59 -24.18
N CYS A 102 -24.67 30.31 -23.80
CA CYS A 102 -25.87 30.64 -24.55
C CYS A 102 -26.81 31.48 -23.68
N PRO A 103 -26.67 32.83 -23.73
CA PRO A 103 -27.56 33.71 -23.00
C PRO A 103 -28.98 33.68 -23.58
N ALA A 104 -29.98 33.99 -22.75
CA ALA A 104 -31.34 34.21 -23.22
C ALA A 104 -31.37 35.45 -24.13
N GLY A 105 -32.01 35.35 -25.29
CA GLY A 105 -31.89 36.41 -26.29
C GLY A 105 -32.51 36.09 -27.64
N ILE A 106 -32.04 36.79 -28.67
CA ILE A 106 -32.44 36.55 -30.06
C ILE A 106 -31.88 35.17 -30.48
N PRO A 107 -32.63 34.36 -31.26
CA PRO A 107 -32.10 33.13 -31.83
C PRO A 107 -30.73 33.34 -32.52
N GLY A 108 -29.83 32.38 -32.34
CA GLY A 108 -28.48 32.41 -32.88
C GLY A 108 -27.47 33.20 -32.05
N SER A 109 -27.91 33.93 -31.01
CA SER A 109 -26.99 34.72 -30.18
C SER A 109 -26.12 33.84 -29.26
N CYS A 110 -24.86 34.25 -29.12
CA CYS A 110 -23.87 33.59 -28.27
C CYS A 110 -23.29 34.57 -27.25
N ALA A 111 -22.71 34.06 -26.17
CA ALA A 111 -21.90 34.88 -25.28
C ALA A 111 -20.72 35.52 -26.04
N GLU A 112 -20.16 36.58 -25.47
CA GLU A 112 -19.14 37.41 -26.11
C GLU A 112 -17.96 36.56 -26.66
N ASN A 113 -17.62 36.80 -27.93
CA ASN A 113 -16.56 36.13 -28.69
C ASN A 113 -16.72 34.61 -28.87
N ARG A 114 -17.93 34.07 -28.77
CA ARG A 114 -18.27 32.67 -29.14
C ARG A 114 -18.95 32.58 -30.49
N ILE A 115 -18.70 31.46 -31.17
CA ILE A 115 -19.25 31.14 -32.49
C ILE A 115 -19.59 29.64 -32.62
N GLY A 116 -20.29 29.31 -33.71
CA GLY A 116 -20.68 27.96 -34.07
C GLY A 116 -21.96 27.48 -33.39
N ARG A 117 -22.45 26.32 -33.80
CA ARG A 117 -23.63 25.67 -33.22
C ARG A 117 -23.43 25.46 -31.72
N ALA A 118 -24.47 25.75 -30.93
CA ALA A 118 -24.45 25.69 -29.48
C ALA A 118 -23.36 26.55 -28.80
N CYS A 119 -22.86 27.58 -29.52
CA CYS A 119 -21.80 28.49 -29.07
C CYS A 119 -20.56 27.75 -28.54
N ALA A 120 -20.27 26.58 -29.12
CA ALA A 120 -19.30 25.66 -28.56
C ALA A 120 -17.84 26.12 -28.69
N ALA A 121 -17.53 26.92 -29.72
CA ALA A 121 -16.18 27.36 -30.04
C ALA A 121 -15.97 28.86 -29.73
N CYS A 122 -14.79 29.22 -29.24
CA CYS A 122 -14.31 30.60 -29.25
C CYS A 122 -13.91 31.04 -30.67
N LEU A 123 -13.98 32.34 -30.93
CA LEU A 123 -13.37 32.94 -32.12
C LEU A 123 -11.88 32.55 -32.22
N PRO A 124 -11.32 32.40 -33.44
CA PRO A 124 -9.89 32.18 -33.61
C PRO A 124 -9.06 33.25 -32.87
N GLY A 125 -7.98 32.82 -32.21
CA GLY A 125 -7.16 33.72 -31.39
C GLY A 125 -7.80 34.16 -30.06
N HIS A 126 -8.88 33.50 -29.62
CA HIS A 126 -9.51 33.69 -28.32
C HIS A 126 -9.52 32.40 -27.50
N GLN A 127 -9.62 32.55 -26.18
CA GLN A 127 -9.64 31.45 -25.22
C GLN A 127 -10.82 31.59 -24.24
N PRO A 128 -11.35 30.47 -23.71
CA PRO A 128 -12.50 30.50 -22.81
C PRO A 128 -12.16 31.14 -21.45
N THR A 129 -13.16 31.77 -20.84
CA THR A 129 -13.09 32.31 -19.47
C THR A 129 -14.07 31.59 -18.55
N ALA A 130 -13.86 31.68 -17.23
CA ALA A 130 -14.76 31.12 -16.23
C ALA A 130 -16.19 31.70 -16.26
N LYS A 131 -16.39 32.86 -16.91
CA LYS A 131 -17.70 33.51 -17.06
C LYS A 131 -18.48 33.02 -18.29
N GLY A 132 -17.95 32.05 -19.02
CA GLY A 132 -18.56 31.54 -20.24
C GLY A 132 -18.27 32.36 -21.51
N SER A 133 -17.71 33.56 -21.44
CA SER A 133 -17.25 34.32 -22.63
C SER A 133 -15.83 33.93 -23.05
N CYS A 134 -15.39 34.38 -24.24
CA CYS A 134 -14.02 34.21 -24.70
C CYS A 134 -13.25 35.54 -24.69
N LYS A 135 -11.99 35.51 -24.23
CA LYS A 135 -11.07 36.66 -24.25
C LYS A 135 -10.00 36.47 -25.31
N PRO A 136 -9.45 37.55 -25.92
CA PRO A 136 -8.34 37.42 -26.84
C PRO A 136 -7.12 36.79 -26.15
N CYS A 137 -6.34 36.02 -26.92
CA CYS A 137 -5.10 35.43 -26.45
C CYS A 137 -4.05 36.54 -26.26
N ASP A 138 -3.55 36.69 -25.03
CA ASP A 138 -2.50 37.62 -24.67
C ASP A 138 -1.14 36.90 -24.55
N GLY A 139 -0.05 37.68 -24.48
CA GLY A 139 1.31 37.13 -24.40
C GLY A 139 1.53 36.20 -23.21
N SER A 140 0.82 36.39 -22.10
CA SER A 140 0.89 35.49 -20.93
C SER A 140 0.28 34.11 -21.24
N SER A 141 -0.85 34.08 -21.94
CA SER A 141 -1.56 32.84 -22.33
C SER A 141 -0.79 32.01 -23.36
N LEU A 142 -0.03 32.67 -24.23
CA LEU A 142 0.90 32.02 -25.16
C LEU A 142 2.16 31.46 -24.48
N LEU A 143 2.42 31.76 -23.22
CA LEU A 143 3.54 31.18 -22.46
C LEU A 143 3.08 30.07 -21.52
N PHE A 144 1.82 30.10 -21.05
CA PHE A 144 1.30 29.07 -20.13
C PHE A 144 1.34 27.67 -20.72
N PHE A 145 0.87 27.46 -21.95
CA PHE A 145 0.89 26.12 -22.58
C PHE A 145 2.32 25.54 -22.71
N PRO A 146 3.31 26.25 -23.31
CA PRO A 146 4.66 25.70 -23.46
C PRO A 146 5.39 25.59 -22.13
N ILE A 147 5.20 26.50 -21.17
CA ILE A 147 5.79 26.37 -19.81
C ILE A 147 5.20 25.17 -19.08
N PHE A 148 3.89 24.98 -19.17
CA PHE A 148 3.22 23.85 -18.55
C PHE A 148 3.67 22.53 -19.16
N PHE A 149 3.72 22.44 -20.50
CA PHE A 149 4.20 21.25 -21.18
C PHE A 149 5.69 21.01 -20.88
N ALA A 150 6.50 22.07 -20.86
CA ALA A 150 7.90 21.99 -20.46
C ALA A 150 8.04 21.50 -19.03
N THR A 151 7.27 21.97 -18.05
CA THR A 151 7.37 21.47 -16.66
C THR A 151 6.89 20.02 -16.55
N LEU A 152 5.80 19.65 -17.22
CA LEU A 152 5.27 18.28 -17.25
C LEU A 152 6.29 17.28 -17.85
N VAL A 153 7.11 17.70 -18.82
CA VAL A 153 8.13 16.86 -19.44
C VAL A 153 9.48 16.96 -18.71
N LEU A 154 9.93 18.18 -18.37
CA LEU A 154 11.25 18.48 -17.80
C LEU A 154 11.36 17.98 -16.36
N VAL A 155 10.31 18.03 -15.54
CA VAL A 155 10.38 17.58 -14.14
C VAL A 155 10.56 16.06 -14.06
N PRO A 156 9.75 15.21 -14.74
CA PRO A 156 10.01 13.78 -14.82
C PRO A 156 11.33 13.47 -15.53
N PHE A 157 11.69 14.20 -16.58
CA PHE A 157 12.96 14.05 -17.29
C PHE A 157 14.17 14.29 -16.38
N LEU A 158 14.18 15.38 -15.62
CA LEU A 158 15.28 15.73 -14.72
C LEU A 158 15.32 14.78 -13.53
N SER A 159 14.17 14.41 -12.97
CA SER A 159 14.06 13.43 -11.89
C SER A 159 14.61 12.06 -12.33
N THR A 160 14.18 11.55 -13.47
CA THR A 160 14.66 10.27 -14.04
C THR A 160 16.15 10.32 -14.40
N PHE A 161 16.64 11.43 -14.95
CA PHE A 161 18.05 11.62 -15.28
C PHE A 161 18.92 11.65 -14.02
N LEU A 162 18.53 12.41 -13.00
CA LEU A 162 19.26 12.52 -11.73
C LEU A 162 19.24 11.20 -10.96
N CYS A 163 18.11 10.51 -10.87
CA CYS A 163 18.01 9.19 -10.24
C CYS A 163 18.74 8.10 -11.03
N GLY A 164 18.69 8.16 -12.37
CA GLY A 164 19.31 7.17 -13.24
C GLY A 164 20.84 7.30 -13.35
N CYS A 165 21.40 8.50 -13.16
CA CYS A 165 22.84 8.77 -13.24
C CYS A 165 23.58 8.58 -11.90
N LYS A 166 22.89 8.68 -10.76
CA LYS A 166 23.54 8.49 -9.47
C LYS A 166 23.68 6.98 -9.18
N SER A 167 24.91 6.54 -8.85
CA SER A 167 25.16 5.25 -8.18
C SER A 167 24.74 5.35 -6.71
N VAL A 168 23.44 5.51 -6.45
CA VAL A 168 22.92 5.62 -5.08
C VAL A 168 22.82 4.23 -4.47
N ALA A 169 23.96 3.67 -4.06
CA ALA A 169 23.99 2.42 -3.30
C ALA A 169 23.58 2.63 -1.83
N SER A 170 23.56 3.86 -1.30
CA SER A 170 23.37 4.11 0.16
C SER A 170 22.10 4.86 0.57
N ALA A 171 21.42 5.58 -0.33
CA ALA A 171 20.18 6.31 0.00
C ALA A 171 18.89 5.70 -0.58
N GLU A 172 19.00 4.58 -1.33
CA GLU A 172 17.83 3.90 -1.91
C GLU A 172 16.92 3.25 -0.86
N SER A 173 17.42 2.70 0.25
CA SER A 173 16.55 1.84 1.10
C SER A 173 15.54 2.60 1.97
N LYS A 174 15.94 3.71 2.61
CA LYS A 174 15.07 4.45 3.56
C LYS A 174 14.26 5.57 2.92
N PHE A 175 14.77 6.20 1.86
CA PHE A 175 14.08 7.29 1.14
C PHE A 175 13.08 6.74 0.10
N SER A 176 13.39 5.62 -0.58
CA SER A 176 12.51 5.00 -1.58
C SER A 176 11.22 4.42 -1.00
N ALA A 177 11.27 3.80 0.19
CA ALA A 177 10.09 3.19 0.81
C ALA A 177 9.04 4.24 1.23
N SER A 178 9.48 5.42 1.69
CA SER A 178 8.60 6.55 1.99
C SER A 178 8.05 7.19 0.72
N LEU A 179 8.88 7.34 -0.31
CA LEU A 179 8.45 7.87 -1.61
C LEU A 179 7.42 6.95 -2.30
N ALA A 180 7.59 5.63 -2.20
CA ALA A 180 6.65 4.65 -2.74
C ALA A 180 5.27 4.73 -2.06
N VAL A 181 5.24 4.96 -0.75
CA VAL A 181 3.98 5.14 0.00
C VAL A 181 3.30 6.45 -0.36
N VAL A 182 4.04 7.56 -0.43
CA VAL A 182 3.51 8.84 -0.90
C VAL A 182 2.98 8.70 -2.33
N GLY A 183 3.70 7.99 -3.20
CA GLY A 183 3.27 7.70 -4.56
C GLY A 183 1.98 6.88 -4.63
N THR A 184 1.78 5.92 -3.72
CA THR A 184 0.52 5.17 -3.62
C THR A 184 -0.65 6.07 -3.22
N PHE A 185 -0.52 6.87 -2.15
CA PHE A 185 -1.58 7.81 -1.74
C PHE A 185 -1.91 8.82 -2.84
N ALA A 186 -0.88 9.36 -3.51
CA ALA A 186 -1.07 10.26 -4.64
C ALA A 186 -1.85 9.60 -5.79
N ALA A 187 -1.52 8.34 -6.14
CA ALA A 187 -2.24 7.59 -7.18
C ALA A 187 -3.72 7.37 -6.81
N GLN A 188 -4.01 7.04 -5.54
CA GLN A 188 -5.39 6.86 -5.05
C GLN A 188 -6.19 8.16 -5.09
N CYS A 189 -5.57 9.30 -4.71
CA CYS A 189 -6.18 10.62 -4.85
C CYS A 189 -6.50 10.94 -6.31
N VAL A 190 -5.54 10.72 -7.21
CA VAL A 190 -5.69 10.98 -8.65
C VAL A 190 -6.85 10.15 -9.22
N TYR A 191 -6.93 8.87 -8.88
CA TYR A 191 -8.04 8.03 -9.32
C TYR A 191 -9.40 8.48 -8.76
N SER A 192 -9.45 8.89 -7.50
CA SER A 192 -10.68 9.39 -6.87
C SER A 192 -11.16 10.68 -7.54
N MET A 193 -10.25 11.63 -7.77
CA MET A 193 -10.52 12.84 -8.54
C MET A 193 -11.00 12.53 -9.96
N GLN A 194 -10.47 11.46 -10.60
CA GLN A 194 -10.94 11.01 -11.89
C GLN A 194 -12.38 10.48 -11.87
N SER A 195 -12.72 9.71 -10.85
CA SER A 195 -14.09 9.19 -10.65
C SER A 195 -15.09 10.32 -10.38
N LEU A 196 -14.72 11.31 -9.55
CA LEU A 196 -15.52 12.52 -9.31
C LEU A 196 -15.77 13.30 -10.61
N ARG A 197 -14.74 13.44 -11.47
CA ARG A 197 -14.88 14.13 -12.75
C ARG A 197 -15.80 13.39 -13.72
N THR A 198 -15.76 12.07 -13.74
CA THR A 198 -16.70 11.23 -14.51
C THR A 198 -18.13 11.50 -14.04
N ILE A 199 -18.37 11.49 -12.73
CA ILE A 199 -19.69 11.72 -12.15
C ILE A 199 -20.23 13.13 -12.49
N GLN A 200 -19.37 14.15 -12.55
CA GLN A 200 -19.77 15.49 -13.00
C GLN A 200 -20.28 15.56 -14.45
N GLN A 201 -20.00 14.56 -15.31
CA GLN A 201 -20.53 14.54 -16.68
C GLN A 201 -22.00 14.13 -16.73
N PHE A 202 -22.54 13.54 -15.67
CA PHE A 202 -23.94 13.14 -15.62
C PHE A 202 -24.86 14.36 -15.59
N GLU A 203 -26.04 14.24 -16.20
CA GLU A 203 -27.06 15.29 -16.25
C GLU A 203 -27.79 15.46 -14.90
N ILE A 204 -27.03 15.74 -13.84
CA ILE A 204 -27.53 16.00 -12.50
C ILE A 204 -27.47 17.51 -12.25
N LYS A 205 -28.54 18.07 -11.68
CA LYS A 205 -28.56 19.46 -11.22
C LYS A 205 -27.78 19.57 -9.92
N TRP A 206 -26.46 19.72 -10.02
CA TRP A 206 -25.58 19.86 -8.87
C TRP A 206 -25.88 21.14 -8.08
N LEU A 207 -26.05 21.00 -6.77
CA LEU A 207 -26.31 22.10 -5.84
C LEU A 207 -25.01 22.80 -5.42
N GLU A 208 -25.06 24.11 -5.16
CA GLU A 208 -23.95 24.88 -4.59
C GLU A 208 -23.94 24.73 -3.05
N PRO A 209 -22.77 24.59 -2.38
CA PRO A 209 -21.41 24.75 -2.90
C PRO A 209 -20.76 23.44 -3.42
N ALA A 210 -21.48 22.32 -3.38
CA ALA A 210 -20.93 21.02 -3.81
C ALA A 210 -20.47 21.05 -5.28
N LYS A 211 -21.23 21.68 -6.17
CA LYS A 211 -20.85 21.92 -7.58
C LYS A 211 -19.48 22.61 -7.69
N SER A 212 -19.30 23.73 -6.99
CA SER A 212 -18.03 24.46 -6.95
C SER A 212 -16.87 23.66 -6.34
N LEU A 213 -17.11 22.95 -5.22
CA LEU A 213 -16.10 22.12 -4.57
C LEU A 213 -15.62 20.98 -5.47
N MET A 214 -16.55 20.25 -6.12
CA MET A 214 -16.17 19.20 -7.05
C MET A 214 -15.43 19.79 -8.26
N ALA A 215 -15.82 20.97 -8.76
CA ALA A 215 -15.10 21.64 -9.85
C ALA A 215 -13.63 21.90 -9.48
N VAL A 216 -13.36 22.41 -8.25
CA VAL A 216 -12.00 22.62 -7.73
C VAL A 216 -11.23 21.30 -7.59
N MET A 217 -11.85 20.26 -7.02
CA MET A 217 -11.21 18.96 -6.84
C MET A 217 -10.93 18.24 -8.18
N SER A 218 -11.73 18.52 -9.21
CA SER A 218 -11.54 18.00 -10.56
C SER A 218 -10.51 18.78 -11.41
N PHE A 219 -10.03 19.93 -10.91
CA PHE A 219 -9.04 20.78 -11.61
C PHE A 219 -7.68 20.09 -11.78
N ALA A 220 -7.40 19.05 -10.99
CA ALA A 220 -6.18 18.22 -11.10
C ALA A 220 -6.11 17.39 -12.40
N GLN A 221 -7.18 17.34 -13.20
CA GLN A 221 -7.10 16.86 -14.57
C GLN A 221 -6.80 18.02 -15.51
N LEU A 222 -5.68 17.93 -16.20
CA LEU A 222 -5.25 18.73 -17.35
C LEU A 222 -6.41 19.11 -18.29
N ARG A 223 -7.12 20.20 -18.02
CA ARG A 223 -8.07 20.77 -18.98
C ARG A 223 -7.26 21.55 -20.00
N PHE A 224 -6.99 20.93 -21.15
CA PHE A 224 -6.24 21.57 -22.24
C PHE A 224 -6.83 22.93 -22.67
N GLU A 225 -8.14 23.11 -22.52
CA GLU A 225 -8.84 24.38 -22.76
C GLU A 225 -8.39 25.51 -21.83
N MET A 226 -8.06 25.20 -20.57
CA MET A 226 -7.58 26.17 -19.56
C MET A 226 -6.09 26.45 -19.67
N LEU A 227 -5.33 25.59 -20.36
CA LEU A 227 -3.90 25.74 -20.58
C LEU A 227 -3.56 26.65 -21.77
N GLY A 228 -4.56 27.27 -22.41
CA GLY A 228 -4.35 28.15 -23.57
C GLY A 228 -4.21 27.40 -24.91
N LEU A 229 -4.51 26.09 -24.97
CA LEU A 229 -4.48 25.33 -26.23
C LEU A 229 -5.33 25.98 -27.37
N PRO A 230 -6.51 26.57 -27.09
CA PRO A 230 -7.31 27.27 -28.12
C PRO A 230 -6.58 28.41 -28.83
N CYS A 231 -5.51 28.96 -28.24
CA CYS A 231 -4.70 30.00 -28.86
C CYS A 231 -3.80 29.48 -29.98
N TYR A 232 -3.48 28.18 -29.99
CA TYR A 232 -2.65 27.55 -31.01
C TYR A 232 -3.49 26.82 -32.06
N ILE A 233 -4.56 26.16 -31.62
CA ILE A 233 -5.43 25.36 -32.46
C ILE A 233 -6.85 25.89 -32.33
N PRO A 234 -7.45 26.41 -33.42
CA PRO A 234 -8.83 26.87 -33.40
C PRO A 234 -9.80 25.77 -32.98
N GLN A 235 -10.67 26.05 -32.00
CA GLN A 235 -11.71 25.11 -31.52
C GLN A 235 -12.76 24.76 -32.59
N THR A 236 -12.79 25.50 -33.69
CA THR A 236 -13.61 25.20 -34.87
C THR A 236 -13.17 23.92 -35.58
N ASN A 237 -11.93 23.43 -35.35
CA ASN A 237 -11.46 22.14 -35.84
C ASN A 237 -11.39 21.10 -34.71
N PRO A 238 -12.49 20.37 -34.43
CA PRO A 238 -12.54 19.39 -33.35
C PRO A 238 -11.61 18.19 -33.61
N ILE A 239 -11.41 17.81 -34.88
CA ILE A 239 -10.57 16.66 -35.28
C ILE A 239 -9.12 16.93 -34.90
N ALA A 240 -8.56 18.08 -35.29
CA ALA A 240 -7.16 18.44 -34.98
C ALA A 240 -6.92 18.50 -33.46
N THR A 241 -7.89 19.07 -32.73
CA THR A 241 -7.83 19.14 -31.26
C THR A 241 -7.80 17.75 -30.64
N TYR A 242 -8.62 16.82 -31.15
CA TYR A 242 -8.69 15.45 -30.65
C TYR A 242 -7.44 14.63 -31.00
N VAL A 243 -6.91 14.75 -32.23
CA VAL A 243 -5.66 14.09 -32.64
C VAL A 243 -4.50 14.51 -31.73
N LEU A 244 -4.37 15.80 -31.41
CA LEU A 244 -3.32 16.26 -30.50
C LEU A 244 -3.47 15.65 -29.10
N GLN A 245 -4.70 15.51 -28.59
CA GLN A 245 -4.95 14.85 -27.29
C GLN A 245 -4.55 13.37 -27.34
N LEU A 246 -4.85 12.66 -28.42
CA LEU A 246 -4.42 11.27 -28.62
C LEU A 246 -2.90 11.13 -28.72
N LEU A 247 -2.21 12.09 -29.36
CA LEU A 247 -0.75 12.09 -29.51
C LEU A 247 0.02 12.54 -28.26
N ALA A 248 -0.66 13.14 -27.28
CA ALA A 248 -0.03 13.62 -26.05
C ALA A 248 0.71 12.50 -25.30
N LEU A 249 0.10 11.31 -25.15
CA LEU A 249 0.71 10.18 -24.44
C LEU A 249 1.92 9.59 -25.18
N PRO A 250 1.86 9.29 -26.50
CA PRO A 250 3.03 8.90 -27.28
C PRO A 250 4.16 9.93 -27.21
N SER A 251 3.82 11.23 -27.25
CA SER A 251 4.82 12.29 -27.15
C SER A 251 5.52 12.31 -25.79
N LEU A 252 4.78 12.07 -24.70
CA LEU A 252 5.34 11.95 -23.35
C LEU A 252 6.21 10.68 -23.22
N ALA A 253 5.77 9.56 -23.80
CA ALA A 253 6.54 8.32 -23.83
C ALA A 253 7.87 8.51 -24.58
N LEU A 254 7.84 9.17 -25.75
CA LEU A 254 9.03 9.48 -26.53
C LEU A 254 9.96 10.44 -25.77
N ALA A 255 9.41 11.49 -25.15
CA ALA A 255 10.18 12.43 -24.34
C ALA A 255 10.85 11.76 -23.13
N SER A 256 10.21 10.73 -22.55
CA SER A 256 10.79 9.97 -21.44
C SER A 256 12.05 9.17 -21.80
N LEU A 257 12.31 8.93 -23.10
CA LEU A 257 13.54 8.25 -23.58
C LEU A 257 14.74 9.19 -23.66
N LEU A 258 14.52 10.50 -23.74
CA LEU A 258 15.55 11.52 -23.88
C LEU A 258 16.62 11.50 -22.74
N PRO A 259 16.30 11.22 -21.46
CA PRO A 259 17.29 11.09 -20.40
C PRO A 259 18.32 9.99 -20.68
N GLY A 260 17.88 8.87 -21.26
CA GLY A 260 18.75 7.76 -21.62
C GLY A 260 19.69 8.12 -22.78
N VAL A 261 19.18 8.88 -23.76
CA VAL A 261 19.99 9.42 -24.86
C VAL A 261 21.02 10.42 -24.32
N LEU A 262 20.59 11.37 -23.47
CA LEU A 262 21.48 12.36 -22.85
C LEU A 262 22.55 11.69 -21.96
N ALA A 263 22.18 10.68 -21.18
CA ALA A 263 23.13 9.93 -20.37
C ALA A 263 24.17 9.20 -21.24
N ARG A 264 23.74 8.64 -22.38
CA ARG A 264 24.65 8.02 -23.36
C ARG A 264 25.60 9.05 -23.99
N LEU A 265 25.09 10.24 -24.35
CA LEU A 265 25.92 11.36 -24.84
C LEU A 265 26.92 11.83 -23.79
N LEU A 266 26.51 11.89 -22.51
CA LEU A 266 27.35 12.26 -21.37
C LEU A 266 28.22 11.11 -20.83
N ARG A 267 28.27 9.96 -21.52
CA ARG A 267 29.03 8.76 -21.15
C ARG A 267 28.76 8.25 -19.72
N ARG A 268 27.52 8.43 -19.22
CA ARG A 268 27.08 7.92 -17.92
C ARG A 268 26.31 6.60 -18.07
N LYS A 269 26.45 5.71 -17.08
CA LYS A 269 25.62 4.49 -16.98
C LYS A 269 24.20 4.91 -16.58
N PHE A 270 23.20 4.47 -17.34
CA PHE A 270 21.79 4.78 -17.10
C PHE A 270 20.98 3.50 -16.90
N LYS A 271 20.27 3.40 -15.78
CA LYS A 271 19.39 2.25 -15.48
C LYS A 271 18.01 2.46 -16.10
N PHE A 272 17.79 1.95 -17.32
CA PHE A 272 16.48 2.02 -18.02
C PHE A 272 15.29 1.47 -17.21
N ARG A 273 15.54 0.58 -16.24
CA ARG A 273 14.51 0.03 -15.34
C ARG A 273 13.75 1.11 -14.55
N ILE A 274 14.43 2.20 -14.15
CA ILE A 274 13.82 3.29 -13.35
C ILE A 274 12.79 4.06 -14.17
N MET A 275 13.14 4.38 -15.42
CA MET A 275 12.26 5.07 -16.37
C MET A 275 10.97 4.27 -16.61
N PHE A 276 11.12 2.95 -16.83
CA PHE A 276 9.99 2.06 -17.05
C PHE A 276 9.05 1.99 -15.83
N LYS A 277 9.60 1.91 -14.61
CA LYS A 277 8.82 1.93 -13.36
C LYS A 277 8.00 3.21 -13.19
N LEU A 278 8.60 4.36 -13.47
CA LEU A 278 7.93 5.66 -13.34
C LEU A 278 6.85 5.84 -14.40
N PHE A 279 7.15 5.50 -15.66
CA PHE A 279 6.17 5.56 -16.75
C PHE A 279 4.97 4.64 -16.49
N GLY A 280 5.22 3.39 -16.11
CA GLY A 280 4.14 2.45 -15.77
C GLY A 280 3.28 2.93 -14.60
N MET A 281 3.90 3.54 -13.58
CA MET A 281 3.16 4.11 -12.45
C MET A 281 2.24 5.27 -12.87
N VAL A 282 2.74 6.21 -13.65
CA VAL A 282 1.95 7.34 -14.18
C VAL A 282 0.83 6.80 -15.06
N PHE A 283 1.14 5.89 -15.99
CA PHE A 283 0.17 5.36 -16.94
C PHE A 283 -1.01 4.66 -16.25
N VAL A 284 -0.74 3.79 -15.27
CA VAL A 284 -1.79 3.11 -14.48
C VAL A 284 -2.59 4.11 -13.63
N SER A 285 -1.95 5.15 -13.08
CA SER A 285 -2.63 6.16 -12.25
C SER A 285 -3.57 7.07 -13.05
N PHE A 286 -3.26 7.33 -14.33
CA PHE A 286 -4.06 8.17 -15.22
C PHE A 286 -5.02 7.37 -16.12
N PHE A 287 -5.10 6.05 -15.94
CA PHE A 287 -5.83 5.15 -16.84
C PHE A 287 -7.31 5.52 -17.04
N THR A 288 -8.04 5.95 -15.99
CA THR A 288 -9.44 6.39 -16.12
C THR A 288 -9.54 7.66 -16.96
N GLY A 289 -8.64 8.64 -16.75
CA GLY A 289 -8.58 9.85 -17.56
C GLY A 289 -8.27 9.58 -19.03
N ILE A 290 -7.36 8.64 -19.31
CA ILE A 290 -7.04 8.19 -20.68
C ILE A 290 -8.28 7.53 -21.31
N THR A 291 -8.96 6.68 -20.55
CA THR A 291 -10.21 6.02 -20.98
C THR A 291 -11.26 7.07 -21.34
N LEU A 292 -11.58 8.00 -20.44
CA LEU A 292 -12.53 9.09 -20.70
C LEU A 292 -12.18 9.86 -21.97
N MET A 293 -10.90 10.24 -22.16
CA MET A 293 -10.44 10.92 -23.37
C MET A 293 -10.73 10.10 -24.64
N CYS A 294 -10.49 8.79 -24.61
CA CYS A 294 -10.78 7.92 -25.75
C CYS A 294 -12.29 7.82 -26.04
N PHE A 295 -13.15 7.84 -25.02
CA PHE A 295 -14.60 7.71 -25.16
C PHE A 295 -15.34 9.02 -25.47
N LYS A 296 -14.73 10.20 -25.27
CA LYS A 296 -15.36 11.53 -25.48
C LYS A 296 -16.19 11.66 -26.76
N PRO A 297 -15.73 11.25 -27.97
CA PRO A 297 -16.52 11.40 -29.20
C PRO A 297 -17.80 10.56 -29.26
N LEU A 298 -17.91 9.53 -28.42
CA LEU A 298 -19.06 8.62 -28.38
C LEU A 298 -20.18 9.14 -27.47
N GLU A 299 -19.92 10.15 -26.65
CA GLU A 299 -20.90 10.79 -25.77
C GLU A 299 -21.84 11.69 -26.59
N CYS A 300 -22.99 11.17 -27.03
CA CYS A 300 -24.00 11.92 -27.78
C CYS A 300 -25.20 12.26 -26.90
N ARG A 301 -25.66 13.52 -27.00
CA ARG A 301 -26.83 14.04 -26.30
C ARG A 301 -27.93 14.43 -27.29
N GLU A 302 -29.17 14.05 -27.01
CA GLU A 302 -30.33 14.40 -27.81
C GLU A 302 -30.76 15.85 -27.56
N ASN A 303 -31.10 16.57 -28.63
CA ASN A 303 -31.55 17.97 -28.58
C ASN A 303 -33.06 18.08 -28.77
N PRO A 304 -33.70 19.21 -28.38
CA PRO A 304 -35.14 19.39 -28.53
C PRO A 304 -35.67 19.28 -29.97
N ASN A 305 -34.82 19.40 -30.98
CA ASN A 305 -35.16 19.20 -32.39
C ASN A 305 -35.09 17.74 -32.85
N GLY A 306 -34.82 16.78 -31.96
CA GLY A 306 -34.67 15.35 -32.25
C GLY A 306 -33.31 14.95 -32.84
N LYS A 307 -32.38 15.89 -33.02
CA LYS A 307 -31.00 15.60 -33.46
C LYS A 307 -30.08 15.42 -32.26
N SER A 308 -29.03 14.63 -32.41
CA SER A 308 -28.02 14.46 -31.35
C SER A 308 -26.72 15.19 -31.67
N THR A 309 -26.09 15.78 -30.67
CA THR A 309 -24.77 16.43 -30.76
C THR A 309 -23.78 15.81 -29.79
N ALA A 310 -22.48 15.84 -30.11
CA ALA A 310 -21.44 15.33 -29.22
C ALA A 310 -21.29 16.25 -28.00
N LEU A 311 -21.19 15.70 -26.78
CA LEU A 311 -21.26 16.47 -25.53
C LEU A 311 -20.13 17.50 -25.39
N GLU A 312 -18.88 17.08 -25.65
CA GLU A 312 -17.71 17.98 -25.61
C GLU A 312 -17.64 18.87 -26.86
N TYR A 313 -18.04 18.34 -28.02
CA TYR A 313 -17.99 19.01 -29.32
C TYR A 313 -19.41 19.35 -29.81
N ALA A 314 -20.15 20.16 -29.05
CA ALA A 314 -21.57 20.42 -29.30
C ALA A 314 -21.88 21.05 -30.68
N GLN A 315 -20.86 21.56 -31.38
CA GLN A 315 -20.98 21.99 -32.77
C GLN A 315 -21.14 20.83 -33.77
N VAL A 316 -20.72 19.62 -33.41
CA VAL A 316 -20.72 18.41 -34.26
C VAL A 316 -22.01 17.62 -34.06
N LEU A 317 -22.70 17.31 -35.16
CA LEU A 317 -23.90 16.45 -35.15
C LEU A 317 -23.49 14.98 -35.15
N CYS A 318 -23.99 14.23 -34.18
CA CYS A 318 -23.77 12.80 -34.08
C CYS A 318 -24.42 12.07 -35.25
N TRP A 319 -23.68 11.15 -35.88
CA TRP A 319 -24.12 10.26 -36.96
C TRP A 319 -24.58 10.92 -38.27
N GLU A 320 -24.74 12.25 -38.31
CA GLU A 320 -25.07 13.01 -39.53
C GLU A 320 -23.84 13.66 -40.19
N SER A 321 -22.84 14.06 -39.40
CA SER A 321 -21.69 14.81 -39.92
C SER A 321 -20.48 13.91 -40.19
N ASN A 322 -19.76 14.17 -41.29
CA ASN A 322 -18.50 13.49 -41.60
C ASN A 322 -17.46 13.68 -40.48
N ASP A 323 -17.48 14.85 -39.82
CA ASP A 323 -16.60 15.14 -38.68
C ASP A 323 -16.83 14.17 -37.52
N HIS A 324 -18.10 13.83 -37.22
CA HIS A 324 -18.41 12.85 -36.17
C HIS A 324 -17.90 11.46 -36.54
N ILE A 325 -18.09 11.01 -37.79
CA ILE A 325 -17.60 9.71 -38.25
C ILE A 325 -16.08 9.64 -38.09
N MET A 326 -15.34 10.69 -38.46
CA MET A 326 -13.89 10.75 -38.28
C MET A 326 -13.49 10.70 -36.81
N LEU A 327 -14.19 11.44 -35.93
CA LEU A 327 -13.94 11.40 -34.49
C LEU A 327 -14.23 10.02 -33.89
N VAL A 328 -15.27 9.32 -34.36
CA VAL A 328 -15.57 7.93 -33.95
C VAL A 328 -14.48 6.97 -34.39
N VAL A 329 -13.99 7.06 -35.63
CA VAL A 329 -12.87 6.23 -36.11
C VAL A 329 -11.61 6.46 -35.26
N LEU A 330 -11.26 7.72 -34.99
CA LEU A 330 -10.13 8.07 -34.12
C LEU A 330 -10.34 7.57 -32.68
N SER A 331 -11.56 7.62 -32.16
CA SER A 331 -11.93 7.09 -30.84
C SER A 331 -11.71 5.57 -30.78
N ILE A 332 -12.17 4.82 -31.80
CA ILE A 332 -11.95 3.36 -31.87
C ILE A 332 -10.46 3.04 -31.87
N ILE A 333 -9.66 3.76 -32.68
CA ILE A 333 -8.20 3.61 -32.70
C ILE A 333 -7.62 3.89 -31.31
N GLY A 334 -8.05 4.97 -30.65
CA GLY A 334 -7.62 5.33 -29.30
C GLY A 334 -7.98 4.27 -28.25
N ILE A 335 -9.20 3.73 -28.28
CA ILE A 335 -9.68 2.69 -27.36
C ILE A 335 -8.83 1.43 -27.52
N LEU A 336 -8.57 1.00 -28.76
CA LEU A 336 -7.73 -0.16 -29.04
C LEU A 336 -6.27 0.08 -28.63
N ALA A 337 -5.73 1.26 -28.94
CA ALA A 337 -4.34 1.61 -28.69
C ALA A 337 -4.02 1.83 -27.20
N TYR A 338 -4.99 2.28 -26.39
CA TYR A 338 -4.76 2.62 -24.98
C TYR A 338 -5.50 1.67 -24.01
N PRO A 339 -6.79 1.85 -23.66
CA PRO A 339 -7.40 1.04 -22.61
C PRO A 339 -7.39 -0.47 -22.89
N VAL A 340 -7.64 -0.90 -24.14
CA VAL A 340 -7.67 -2.34 -24.48
C VAL A 340 -6.26 -2.94 -24.48
N SER A 341 -5.31 -2.32 -25.18
CA SER A 341 -3.93 -2.84 -25.25
C SER A 341 -3.27 -2.92 -23.87
N VAL A 342 -3.52 -1.93 -23.02
CA VAL A 342 -2.93 -1.85 -21.68
C VAL A 342 -3.56 -2.87 -20.76
N LEU A 343 -4.89 -3.02 -20.78
CA LEU A 343 -5.54 -4.06 -20.00
C LEU A 343 -5.09 -5.46 -20.44
N ALA A 344 -5.04 -5.71 -21.76
CA ALA A 344 -4.53 -6.98 -22.31
C ALA A 344 -3.07 -7.22 -21.89
N TRP A 345 -2.23 -6.19 -21.91
CA TRP A 345 -0.85 -6.28 -21.45
C TRP A 345 -0.78 -6.59 -19.95
N LEU A 346 -1.53 -5.90 -19.10
CA LEU A 346 -1.57 -6.18 -17.66
C LEU A 346 -2.07 -7.59 -17.36
N VAL A 347 -3.12 -8.05 -18.04
CA VAL A 347 -3.61 -9.43 -17.92
C VAL A 347 -2.53 -10.43 -18.32
N HIS A 348 -1.83 -10.19 -19.43
CA HIS A 348 -0.71 -11.04 -19.85
C HIS A 348 0.43 -11.05 -18.82
N LEU A 349 0.80 -9.90 -18.26
CA LEU A 349 1.83 -9.82 -17.21
C LEU A 349 1.40 -10.59 -15.95
N THR A 350 0.15 -10.43 -15.51
CA THR A 350 -0.40 -11.11 -14.34
C THR A 350 -0.51 -12.62 -14.55
N TRP A 351 -0.89 -13.07 -15.75
CA TRP A 351 -0.97 -14.50 -16.09
C TRP A 351 0.39 -15.19 -16.06
N ASN A 352 1.43 -14.50 -16.55
CA ASN A 352 2.79 -15.05 -16.57
C ASN A 352 3.56 -14.85 -15.26
N TYR A 353 3.06 -14.04 -14.33
CA TYR A 353 3.69 -13.79 -13.04
C TYR A 353 4.12 -15.06 -12.29
N PRO A 354 3.25 -16.08 -12.07
CA PRO A 354 3.66 -17.31 -11.37
C PRO A 354 4.75 -18.09 -12.14
N ILE A 355 4.71 -18.10 -13.47
CA ILE A 355 5.70 -18.76 -14.32
C ILE A 355 7.06 -18.04 -14.22
N TRP A 356 7.05 -16.70 -14.19
CA TRP A 356 8.26 -15.91 -14.04
C TRP A 356 8.87 -16.03 -12.65
N LEU A 357 8.06 -16.18 -11.61
CA LEU A 357 8.55 -16.47 -10.26
C LEU A 357 9.30 -17.81 -10.18
N LEU A 358 8.87 -18.80 -10.98
CA LEU A 358 9.50 -20.14 -11.04
C LEU A 358 10.76 -20.21 -11.91
N SER A 359 11.17 -19.12 -12.57
CA SER A 359 12.31 -19.15 -13.51
C SER A 359 13.40 -18.15 -13.14
N ALA A 360 14.66 -18.59 -13.14
CA ALA A 360 15.81 -17.74 -12.80
C ALA A 360 15.90 -16.45 -13.65
N ARG A 361 15.49 -16.49 -14.92
CA ARG A 361 15.40 -15.31 -15.81
C ARG A 361 14.11 -14.50 -15.61
N GLY A 362 13.05 -15.11 -15.12
CA GLY A 362 11.76 -14.45 -14.85
C GLY A 362 11.80 -13.52 -13.64
N ILE A 363 12.67 -13.80 -12.66
CA ILE A 363 12.96 -12.94 -11.50
C ILE A 363 13.32 -11.51 -11.92
N SER A 364 14.29 -11.35 -12.83
CA SER A 364 14.68 -10.03 -13.36
C SER A 364 13.52 -9.32 -14.07
N THR A 365 12.57 -10.09 -14.60
CA THR A 365 11.37 -9.56 -15.25
C THR A 365 10.36 -9.06 -14.21
N VAL A 366 10.13 -9.80 -13.12
CA VAL A 366 9.27 -9.36 -12.00
C VAL A 366 9.78 -8.05 -11.38
N GLU A 367 11.09 -7.90 -11.19
CA GLU A 367 11.68 -6.65 -10.69
C GLU A 367 11.43 -5.43 -11.59
N LYS A 368 11.40 -5.62 -12.92
CA LYS A 368 11.08 -4.55 -13.87
C LYS A 368 9.63 -4.08 -13.66
N TYR A 369 8.73 -5.00 -13.37
CA TYR A 369 7.31 -4.76 -13.10
C TYR A 369 6.99 -4.51 -11.61
N HIS A 370 7.98 -4.15 -10.78
CA HIS A 370 7.74 -3.83 -9.37
C HIS A 370 6.72 -2.70 -9.15
N PHE A 371 6.55 -1.78 -10.11
CA PHE A 371 5.49 -0.75 -10.02
C PHE A 371 4.07 -1.32 -10.04
N LEU A 372 3.91 -2.53 -10.61
CA LEU A 372 2.67 -3.27 -10.76
C LEU A 372 2.44 -4.19 -9.57
N PHE A 373 3.42 -5.03 -9.26
CA PHE A 373 3.27 -6.08 -8.23
C PHE A 373 3.72 -5.64 -6.84
N GLY A 374 4.75 -4.80 -6.72
CA GLY A 374 5.39 -4.47 -5.44
C GLY A 374 4.58 -3.59 -4.48
N LYS A 375 3.38 -3.14 -4.89
CA LYS A 375 2.46 -2.34 -4.04
C LYS A 375 1.42 -3.20 -3.33
N PHE A 376 1.17 -4.39 -3.85
CA PHE A 376 0.18 -5.33 -3.33
C PHE A 376 0.87 -6.41 -2.51
N ARG A 377 0.10 -7.08 -1.65
CA ARG A 377 0.56 -8.28 -0.96
C ARG A 377 0.84 -9.38 -2.00
N PRO A 378 1.89 -10.20 -1.84
CA PRO A 378 2.26 -11.23 -2.82
C PRO A 378 1.12 -12.21 -3.13
N GLU A 379 0.25 -12.50 -2.16
CA GLU A 379 -0.90 -13.40 -2.30
C GLU A 379 -2.01 -12.80 -3.18
N ARG A 380 -1.99 -11.48 -3.38
CA ARG A 380 -3.01 -10.70 -4.11
C ARG A 380 -2.41 -9.94 -5.30
N TYR A 381 -1.38 -10.50 -5.94
CA TYR A 381 -0.66 -9.90 -7.08
C TYR A 381 -1.56 -9.53 -8.27
N TYR A 382 -2.70 -10.21 -8.43
CA TYR A 382 -3.67 -9.98 -9.52
C TYR A 382 -4.57 -8.75 -9.32
N TYR A 383 -4.54 -8.12 -8.14
CA TYR A 383 -5.46 -7.02 -7.81
C TYR A 383 -5.31 -5.80 -8.74
N CYS A 384 -4.14 -5.56 -9.33
CA CYS A 384 -3.97 -4.45 -10.28
C CYS A 384 -4.85 -4.59 -11.53
N VAL A 385 -5.10 -5.82 -11.99
CA VAL A 385 -6.01 -6.08 -13.12
C VAL A 385 -7.45 -5.74 -12.71
N LEU A 386 -7.88 -6.13 -11.52
CA LEU A 386 -9.21 -5.79 -11.00
C LEU A 386 -9.39 -4.27 -10.83
N LEU A 387 -8.35 -3.60 -10.32
CA LEU A 387 -8.29 -2.15 -10.18
C LEU A 387 -8.45 -1.45 -11.53
N THR A 388 -7.67 -1.86 -12.53
CA THR A 388 -7.70 -1.25 -13.87
C THR A 388 -8.97 -1.59 -14.66
N LEU A 389 -9.53 -2.79 -14.48
CA LEU A 389 -10.84 -3.14 -15.01
C LEU A 389 -11.94 -2.24 -14.42
N GLY A 390 -11.94 -2.01 -13.10
CA GLY A 390 -12.85 -1.06 -12.47
C GLY A 390 -12.69 0.35 -13.03
N ASN A 391 -11.44 0.80 -13.24
CA ASN A 391 -11.15 2.10 -13.85
C ASN A 391 -11.67 2.22 -15.29
N LEU A 392 -11.58 1.14 -16.09
CA LEU A 392 -12.14 1.06 -17.45
C LEU A 392 -13.66 1.23 -17.42
N LEU A 393 -14.34 0.48 -16.53
CA LEU A 393 -15.80 0.53 -16.38
C LEU A 393 -16.27 1.94 -16.00
N VAL A 394 -15.61 2.57 -15.02
CA VAL A 394 -15.92 3.96 -14.64
C VAL A 394 -15.74 4.90 -15.84
N GLY A 395 -14.70 4.72 -16.65
CA GLY A 395 -14.45 5.58 -17.82
C GLY A 395 -15.43 5.37 -18.99
N CYS A 396 -16.01 4.18 -19.17
CA CYS A 396 -16.89 3.92 -20.32
C CYS A 396 -18.38 4.19 -20.06
N ILE A 397 -18.83 4.19 -18.79
CA ILE A 397 -20.25 4.39 -18.43
C ILE A 397 -20.87 5.67 -19.02
N PRO A 398 -20.20 6.86 -18.98
CA PRO A 398 -20.79 8.07 -19.56
C PRO A 398 -21.14 7.92 -21.04
N ALA A 399 -20.27 7.25 -21.81
CA ALA A 399 -20.47 7.02 -23.24
C ALA A 399 -21.51 5.94 -23.52
N CYS A 400 -21.52 4.84 -22.76
CA CYS A 400 -22.46 3.72 -22.99
C CYS A 400 -23.91 4.08 -22.68
N PHE A 401 -24.15 4.98 -21.72
CA PHE A 401 -25.49 5.29 -21.22
C PHE A 401 -25.84 6.79 -21.34
N SER A 402 -25.27 7.50 -22.31
CA SER A 402 -25.40 8.97 -22.45
C SER A 402 -26.84 9.47 -22.53
N SER A 403 -27.77 8.64 -23.02
CA SER A 403 -29.20 8.97 -23.14
C SER A 403 -30.04 8.65 -21.90
N LEU A 404 -29.49 7.97 -20.90
CA LEU A 404 -30.23 7.47 -19.73
C LEU A 404 -29.53 7.84 -18.41
N PRO A 405 -29.69 9.08 -17.90
CA PRO A 405 -29.00 9.56 -16.70
C PRO A 405 -29.28 8.73 -15.44
N ALA A 406 -30.50 8.23 -15.27
CA ALA A 406 -30.86 7.36 -14.15
C ALA A 406 -30.07 6.04 -14.17
N LEU A 407 -29.89 5.46 -15.35
CA LEU A 407 -29.12 4.22 -15.52
C LEU A 407 -27.62 4.48 -15.34
N GLN A 408 -27.09 5.63 -15.78
CA GLN A 408 -25.72 6.05 -15.51
C GLN A 408 -25.42 6.06 -14.00
N VAL A 409 -26.28 6.70 -13.20
CA VAL A 409 -26.12 6.78 -11.74
C VAL A 409 -26.21 5.40 -11.09
N GLY A 410 -27.19 4.58 -11.49
CA GLY A 410 -27.38 3.23 -10.95
C GLY A 410 -26.20 2.29 -11.25
N VAL A 411 -25.79 2.20 -12.52
CA VAL A 411 -24.69 1.34 -12.96
C VAL A 411 -23.36 1.79 -12.38
N MET A 412 -23.09 3.11 -12.37
CA MET A 412 -21.88 3.65 -11.74
C MET A 412 -21.84 3.33 -10.24
N SER A 413 -22.95 3.51 -9.51
CA SER A 413 -23.04 3.15 -8.09
C SER A 413 -22.76 1.66 -7.88
N PHE A 414 -23.35 0.79 -8.70
CA PHE A 414 -23.12 -0.66 -8.62
C PHE A 414 -21.65 -1.03 -8.84
N VAL A 415 -20.98 -0.44 -9.84
CA VAL A 415 -19.55 -0.68 -10.12
C VAL A 415 -18.67 -0.21 -8.96
N LEU A 416 -18.91 1.00 -8.43
CA LEU A 416 -18.13 1.55 -7.32
C LEU A 416 -18.32 0.74 -6.02
N TRP A 417 -19.54 0.33 -5.69
CA TRP A 417 -19.81 -0.50 -4.50
C TRP A 417 -19.25 -1.91 -4.64
N THR A 418 -19.40 -2.55 -5.80
CA THR A 418 -18.82 -3.88 -6.07
C THR A 418 -17.30 -3.85 -5.92
N ARG A 419 -16.65 -2.81 -6.44
CA ARG A 419 -15.22 -2.60 -6.26
C ARG A 419 -14.84 -2.41 -4.79
N ASN A 420 -15.56 -1.59 -4.04
CA ASN A 420 -15.30 -1.40 -2.61
C ASN A 420 -15.47 -2.72 -1.83
N ALA A 421 -16.48 -3.53 -2.15
CA ALA A 421 -16.67 -4.85 -1.55
C ALA A 421 -15.48 -5.78 -1.85
N LEU A 422 -15.04 -5.86 -3.12
CA LEU A 422 -13.86 -6.63 -3.50
C LEU A 422 -12.60 -6.14 -2.79
N HIS A 423 -12.45 -4.82 -2.59
CA HIS A 423 -11.35 -4.24 -1.84
C HIS A 423 -11.34 -4.71 -0.38
N CYS A 424 -12.48 -4.62 0.31
CA CYS A 424 -12.63 -5.09 1.69
C CYS A 424 -12.35 -6.59 1.83
N LEU A 425 -12.83 -7.40 0.88
CA LEU A 425 -12.65 -8.86 0.91
C LEU A 425 -11.18 -9.28 0.67
N LEU A 426 -10.45 -8.55 -0.19
CA LEU A 426 -9.10 -8.93 -0.59
C LEU A 426 -7.99 -8.25 0.23
N TRP A 427 -8.27 -7.08 0.82
CA TRP A 427 -7.33 -6.22 1.56
C TRP A 427 -5.92 -6.16 0.95
N PRO A 428 -5.82 -5.78 -0.33
CA PRO A 428 -4.70 -6.14 -1.21
C PRO A 428 -3.44 -5.31 -1.01
N TRP A 429 -3.50 -4.10 -0.46
CA TRP A 429 -2.30 -3.25 -0.33
C TRP A 429 -1.38 -3.78 0.76
N ARG A 430 -0.07 -3.70 0.51
CA ARG A 430 0.95 -4.07 1.51
C ARG A 430 0.92 -3.15 2.74
N VAL A 431 0.67 -1.86 2.53
CA VAL A 431 0.57 -0.87 3.62
C VAL A 431 -0.88 -0.75 4.06
N GLU A 432 -1.16 -1.03 5.33
CA GLU A 432 -2.53 -1.02 5.86
C GLU A 432 -3.23 0.33 5.71
N ALA A 433 -2.51 1.43 5.97
CA ALA A 433 -3.04 2.77 5.77
C ALA A 433 -3.50 3.03 4.33
N ALA A 434 -2.90 2.34 3.33
CA ALA A 434 -3.31 2.45 1.93
C ALA A 434 -4.61 1.68 1.61
N ASN A 435 -4.94 0.62 2.37
CA ASN A 435 -6.24 -0.04 2.26
C ASN A 435 -7.35 0.87 2.83
N TRP A 436 -7.11 1.44 4.02
CA TRP A 436 -8.06 2.37 4.62
C TRP A 436 -8.31 3.61 3.75
N SER A 437 -7.27 4.20 3.16
CA SER A 437 -7.44 5.36 2.27
C SER A 437 -8.19 5.03 0.99
N GLU A 438 -7.93 3.87 0.37
CA GLU A 438 -8.68 3.41 -0.81
C GLU A 438 -10.17 3.25 -0.47
N LEU A 439 -10.47 2.57 0.64
CA LEU A 439 -11.84 2.36 1.12
C LEU A 439 -12.56 3.68 1.40
N LEU A 440 -11.91 4.61 2.12
CA LEU A 440 -12.51 5.91 2.45
C LEU A 440 -12.75 6.76 1.20
N LEU A 441 -11.75 6.84 0.32
CA LEU A 441 -11.85 7.63 -0.90
C LEU A 441 -12.93 7.09 -1.85
N GLN A 442 -12.88 5.79 -2.17
CA GLN A 442 -13.79 5.18 -3.12
C GLN A 442 -15.17 4.94 -2.54
N GLY A 443 -15.26 4.56 -1.27
CA GLY A 443 -16.53 4.52 -0.54
C GLY A 443 -17.17 5.90 -0.45
N GLY A 444 -16.37 6.94 -0.22
CA GLY A 444 -16.84 8.32 -0.22
C GLY A 444 -17.36 8.80 -1.57
N VAL A 445 -16.69 8.48 -2.68
CA VAL A 445 -17.19 8.79 -4.03
C VAL A 445 -18.48 8.00 -4.34
N ALA A 446 -18.57 6.74 -3.95
CA ALA A 446 -19.79 5.94 -4.12
C ALA A 446 -20.96 6.49 -3.30
N LEU A 447 -20.70 6.91 -2.06
CA LEU A 447 -21.67 7.54 -1.17
C LEU A 447 -22.12 8.89 -1.72
N LEU A 448 -21.20 9.71 -2.23
CA LEU A 448 -21.49 10.98 -2.89
C LEU A 448 -22.47 10.78 -4.05
N LEU A 449 -22.22 9.80 -4.91
CA LEU A 449 -23.12 9.49 -6.02
C LEU A 449 -24.49 8.99 -5.54
N SER A 450 -24.51 8.17 -4.49
CA SER A 450 -25.76 7.65 -3.90
C SER A 450 -26.61 8.78 -3.31
N LEU A 451 -25.97 9.78 -2.67
CA LEU A 451 -26.62 10.98 -2.16
C LEU A 451 -27.06 11.95 -3.27
N ALA A 452 -26.41 11.91 -4.44
CA ALA A 452 -26.80 12.72 -5.60
C ALA A 452 -27.99 12.11 -6.36
N ALA A 453 -28.26 10.81 -6.23
CA ALA A 453 -29.32 10.13 -6.99
C ALA A 453 -30.73 10.76 -6.84
N PRO A 454 -31.18 11.22 -5.66
CA PRO A 454 -32.47 11.91 -5.51
C PRO A 454 -32.60 13.19 -6.34
N LEU A 455 -31.48 13.86 -6.67
CA LEU A 455 -31.47 15.11 -7.46
C LEU A 455 -31.96 14.91 -8.90
N LEU A 456 -32.09 13.66 -9.37
CA LEU A 456 -32.64 13.35 -10.69
C LEU A 456 -34.15 13.60 -10.80
N ASN A 457 -34.90 13.39 -9.71
CA ASN A 457 -36.37 13.36 -9.71
C ASN A 457 -36.99 14.29 -8.64
N LEU A 458 -36.26 15.32 -8.20
CA LEU A 458 -36.75 16.21 -7.15
C LEU A 458 -37.93 17.06 -7.65
N GLU A 459 -39.12 16.78 -7.12
CA GLU A 459 -40.35 17.53 -7.39
C GLU A 459 -40.36 18.90 -6.70
N ALA A 460 -40.94 19.90 -7.37
CA ALA A 460 -40.94 21.30 -6.95
C ALA A 460 -41.57 21.61 -5.57
N SER A 461 -42.35 20.69 -5.01
CA SER A 461 -43.13 20.89 -3.77
C SER A 461 -42.40 20.52 -2.47
N ILE A 462 -41.36 19.67 -2.53
CA ILE A 462 -40.57 19.18 -1.36
C ILE A 462 -39.12 19.71 -1.41
N GLN A 463 -38.86 20.64 -2.34
CA GLN A 463 -37.54 21.02 -2.83
C GLN A 463 -36.65 21.66 -1.74
N ASP A 464 -37.16 22.63 -0.96
CA ASP A 464 -36.29 23.46 -0.12
C ASP A 464 -35.61 22.73 1.06
N ARG A 465 -36.31 21.85 1.78
CA ARG A 465 -35.73 21.16 2.95
C ARG A 465 -34.80 20.02 2.57
N SER A 466 -35.19 19.24 1.55
CA SER A 466 -34.42 18.07 1.12
C SER A 466 -33.14 18.49 0.38
N GLU A 467 -33.20 19.54 -0.45
CA GLU A 467 -32.02 20.09 -1.11
C GLU A 467 -31.00 20.65 -0.11
N PHE A 468 -31.45 21.35 0.94
CA PHE A 468 -30.54 21.87 1.97
C PHE A 468 -29.78 20.75 2.68
N VAL A 469 -30.48 19.72 3.16
CA VAL A 469 -29.86 18.59 3.86
C VAL A 469 -28.89 17.84 2.94
N LEU A 470 -29.30 17.54 1.70
CA LEU A 470 -28.44 16.89 0.71
C LEU A 470 -27.19 17.72 0.42
N THR A 471 -27.34 19.04 0.24
CA THR A 471 -26.21 19.95 0.01
C THR A 471 -25.21 19.94 1.15
N VAL A 472 -25.68 19.99 2.40
CA VAL A 472 -24.82 19.95 3.59
C VAL A 472 -24.09 18.61 3.68
N CYS A 473 -24.80 17.48 3.53
CA CYS A 473 -24.19 16.15 3.55
C CYS A 473 -23.11 15.99 2.47
N MET A 474 -23.40 16.41 1.24
CA MET A 474 -22.46 16.34 0.12
C MET A 474 -21.23 17.22 0.35
N SER A 475 -21.43 18.44 0.87
CA SER A 475 -20.33 19.38 1.14
C SER A 475 -19.41 18.88 2.25
N VAL A 476 -19.98 18.34 3.34
CA VAL A 476 -19.21 17.74 4.44
C VAL A 476 -18.41 16.55 3.94
N LEU A 477 -19.02 15.66 3.15
CA LEU A 477 -18.34 14.50 2.57
C LEU A 477 -17.15 14.90 1.68
N LEU A 478 -17.34 15.89 0.81
CA LEU A 478 -16.28 16.38 -0.08
C LEU A 478 -15.09 17.00 0.67
N LEU A 479 -15.33 17.61 1.85
CA LEU A 479 -14.27 18.17 2.69
C LEU A 479 -13.54 17.10 3.53
N LEU A 480 -14.26 16.07 3.98
CA LEU A 480 -13.69 14.98 4.78
C LEU A 480 -12.76 14.07 3.96
N LEU A 481 -13.08 13.82 2.69
CA LEU A 481 -12.28 12.94 1.83
C LEU A 481 -10.80 13.36 1.72
N PRO A 482 -10.44 14.59 1.31
CA PRO A 482 -9.04 15.01 1.22
C PRO A 482 -8.39 15.12 2.60
N PHE A 483 -9.15 15.53 3.62
CA PHE A 483 -8.64 15.60 4.99
C PHE A 483 -8.21 14.22 5.51
N SER A 484 -9.01 13.18 5.26
CA SER A 484 -8.71 11.80 5.69
C SER A 484 -7.41 11.27 5.08
N VAL A 485 -7.15 11.56 3.80
CA VAL A 485 -5.90 11.14 3.14
C VAL A 485 -4.71 11.92 3.65
N CYS A 486 -4.84 13.25 3.81
CA CYS A 486 -3.79 14.08 4.37
C CYS A 486 -3.43 13.62 5.79
N LEU A 487 -4.43 13.29 6.61
CA LEU A 487 -4.21 12.75 7.95
C LEU A 487 -3.54 11.37 7.89
N ALA A 488 -4.01 10.45 7.04
CA ALA A 488 -3.41 9.13 6.90
C ALA A 488 -1.95 9.19 6.40
N ALA A 489 -1.67 10.05 5.42
CA ALA A 489 -0.33 10.26 4.89
C ALA A 489 0.59 10.91 5.93
N THR A 490 0.13 11.96 6.62
CA THR A 490 0.93 12.63 7.66
C THR A 490 1.16 11.72 8.85
N LEU A 491 0.16 10.96 9.32
CA LEU A 491 0.30 9.99 10.39
C LEU A 491 1.27 8.87 9.98
N THR A 492 1.15 8.32 8.77
CA THR A 492 2.06 7.27 8.28
C THR A 492 3.50 7.79 8.18
N LEU A 493 3.69 9.00 7.64
CA LEU A 493 5.00 9.63 7.58
C LEU A 493 5.55 9.97 8.97
N PHE A 494 4.70 10.43 9.89
CA PHE A 494 5.07 10.74 11.26
C PHE A 494 5.45 9.47 12.04
N LEU A 495 4.67 8.39 11.93
CA LEU A 495 4.95 7.10 12.55
C LEU A 495 6.23 6.47 11.98
N ARG A 496 6.53 6.70 10.70
CA ARG A 496 7.80 6.29 10.06
C ARG A 496 8.98 7.18 10.44
N ALA A 497 8.73 8.47 10.65
CA ALA A 497 9.75 9.45 11.08
C ALA A 497 10.08 9.33 12.57
N ARG A 498 9.11 8.93 13.40
CA ARG A 498 9.35 8.56 14.79
C ARG A 498 10.38 7.42 14.79
N LYS A 499 11.44 7.57 15.61
CA LYS A 499 12.42 6.51 15.85
C LYS A 499 11.67 5.28 16.37
N GLN A 500 11.30 4.37 15.48
CA GLN A 500 10.92 3.01 15.87
C GLN A 500 12.08 2.46 16.71
N ASN A 501 11.76 1.68 17.75
CA ASN A 501 12.75 1.02 18.61
C ASN A 501 13.77 0.31 17.73
N ARG A 502 14.93 0.95 17.52
CA ARG A 502 15.98 0.39 16.67
C ARG A 502 16.73 -0.66 17.46
N TYR A 503 16.88 -1.81 16.85
CA TYR A 503 17.77 -2.85 17.32
C TYR A 503 19.20 -2.46 16.98
N THR A 504 20.05 -2.42 17.99
CA THR A 504 21.48 -2.17 17.83
C THR A 504 22.12 -3.25 16.95
N THR A 505 21.68 -4.50 17.10
CA THR A 505 22.12 -5.61 16.26
C THR A 505 21.00 -6.62 16.04
N PHE A 506 21.04 -7.29 14.89
CA PHE A 506 20.14 -8.36 14.50
C PHE A 506 20.92 -9.68 14.42
N LEU A 507 20.40 -10.73 15.05
CA LEU A 507 21.04 -12.05 15.08
C LEU A 507 20.55 -12.92 13.92
N SER A 508 21.33 -12.96 12.84
CA SER A 508 21.07 -13.88 11.72
C SER A 508 21.67 -15.25 12.04
N HIS A 509 20.84 -16.29 12.06
CA HIS A 509 21.26 -17.61 12.52
C HIS A 509 20.37 -18.73 11.98
N HIS A 510 20.92 -19.95 11.95
CA HIS A 510 20.15 -21.14 11.60
C HIS A 510 19.40 -21.65 12.83
N LYS A 511 18.07 -21.67 12.75
CA LYS A 511 17.16 -21.91 13.88
C LYS A 511 17.48 -23.18 14.66
N ALA A 512 17.73 -24.29 13.94
CA ALA A 512 17.95 -25.59 14.58
C ALA A 512 19.35 -25.74 15.20
N SER A 513 20.38 -25.06 14.67
CA SER A 513 21.77 -25.27 15.12
C SER A 513 22.30 -24.19 16.06
N SER A 514 21.79 -22.96 16.01
CA SER A 514 22.30 -21.86 16.82
C SER A 514 21.25 -20.97 17.50
N GLY A 515 19.96 -21.33 17.47
CA GLY A 515 18.91 -20.55 18.14
C GLY A 515 19.18 -20.33 19.64
N ILE A 516 19.57 -21.40 20.34
CA ILE A 516 19.87 -21.35 21.78
C ILE A 516 21.13 -20.52 22.06
N LEU A 517 22.16 -20.63 21.20
CA LEU A 517 23.35 -19.80 21.28
C LEU A 517 23.00 -18.31 21.08
N CYS A 518 22.16 -17.98 20.10
CA CYS A 518 21.70 -16.61 19.86
C CYS A 518 20.95 -16.04 21.07
N ARG A 519 20.14 -16.86 21.74
CA ARG A 519 19.54 -16.46 23.02
C ARG A 519 20.58 -16.18 24.10
N TYR A 520 21.56 -17.06 24.26
CA TYR A 520 22.66 -16.83 25.20
C TYR A 520 23.39 -15.51 24.90
N LEU A 521 23.75 -15.27 23.63
CA LEU A 521 24.37 -14.02 23.19
C LEU A 521 23.48 -12.80 23.50
N LYS A 522 22.18 -12.87 23.20
CA LYS A 522 21.21 -11.81 23.53
C LYS A 522 21.22 -11.50 25.03
N ILE A 523 21.18 -12.52 25.90
CA ILE A 523 21.23 -12.35 27.36
C ILE A 523 22.53 -11.67 27.80
N VAL A 524 23.69 -12.15 27.33
CA VAL A 524 25.00 -11.61 27.72
C VAL A 524 25.16 -10.16 27.22
N MET A 525 24.78 -9.88 25.98
CA MET A 525 24.84 -8.55 25.36
C MET A 525 23.99 -7.53 26.12
N THR A 526 22.72 -7.87 26.37
CA THR A 526 21.75 -6.96 27.01
C THR A 526 22.00 -6.78 28.51
N LYS A 527 22.63 -7.77 29.17
CA LYS A 527 23.05 -7.67 30.56
C LYS A 527 24.25 -6.74 30.75
N ASN A 528 25.20 -6.75 29.82
CA ASN A 528 26.48 -6.06 29.95
C ASN A 528 26.55 -4.72 29.19
N ALA A 529 25.62 -4.46 28.28
CA ALA A 529 25.52 -3.21 27.53
C ALA A 529 24.06 -2.77 27.34
N ARG A 530 23.84 -1.45 27.18
CA ARG A 530 22.52 -0.89 26.86
C ARG A 530 22.24 -1.03 25.36
N VAL A 531 22.05 -2.25 24.90
CA VAL A 531 21.78 -2.60 23.50
C VAL A 531 20.42 -3.27 23.39
N LYS A 532 19.70 -3.02 22.28
CA LYS A 532 18.51 -3.78 21.90
C LYS A 532 18.93 -4.80 20.85
N VAL A 533 18.75 -6.09 21.11
CA VAL A 533 19.17 -7.18 20.22
C VAL A 533 17.94 -7.86 19.66
N PHE A 534 17.81 -7.91 18.34
CA PHE A 534 16.72 -8.62 17.68
C PHE A 534 17.03 -10.11 17.61
N TYR A 535 16.12 -10.93 18.14
CA TYR A 535 16.16 -12.39 18.05
C TYR A 535 14.78 -12.89 17.62
N ASP A 536 14.72 -13.64 16.52
CA ASP A 536 13.48 -14.01 15.83
C ASP A 536 12.45 -14.66 16.76
N SER A 537 12.87 -15.58 17.64
CA SER A 537 11.95 -16.34 18.49
C SER A 537 11.34 -15.50 19.62
N ASP A 538 11.89 -14.32 19.89
CA ASP A 538 11.34 -13.36 20.86
C ASP A 538 10.63 -12.18 20.19
N ASP A 539 11.14 -11.72 19.05
CA ASP A 539 10.80 -10.41 18.47
C ASP A 539 10.01 -10.50 17.15
N LEU A 540 9.93 -11.67 16.50
CA LEU A 540 9.24 -11.86 15.22
C LEU A 540 7.80 -12.36 15.41
N LEU A 541 6.81 -11.51 15.13
CA LEU A 541 5.40 -11.88 15.12
C LEU A 541 4.94 -12.40 13.75
N ASN A 542 5.38 -11.76 12.66
CA ASN A 542 5.04 -12.11 11.29
C ASN A 542 6.30 -12.32 10.45
N LEU A 543 6.40 -13.47 9.78
CA LEU A 543 7.56 -13.81 8.92
C LEU A 543 7.79 -12.77 7.80
N GLY A 544 6.73 -12.14 7.31
CA GLY A 544 6.79 -11.08 6.29
C GLY A 544 7.52 -9.81 6.74
N ASP A 545 7.62 -9.56 8.05
CA ASP A 545 8.24 -8.37 8.62
C ASP A 545 9.75 -8.53 8.88
N LEU A 546 10.29 -9.75 8.73
CA LEU A 546 11.69 -10.08 9.05
C LEU A 546 12.68 -9.19 8.28
N PHE A 547 12.57 -9.19 6.95
CA PHE A 547 13.44 -8.39 6.07
C PHE A 547 13.19 -6.88 6.20
N GLU A 548 11.95 -6.47 6.49
CA GLU A 548 11.63 -5.06 6.69
C GLU A 548 12.23 -4.54 8.00
N THR A 549 12.21 -5.35 9.06
CA THR A 549 12.85 -5.05 10.34
C THR A 549 14.34 -4.87 10.16
N LEU A 550 15.03 -5.80 9.48
CA LEU A 550 16.44 -5.67 9.18
C LEU A 550 16.78 -4.38 8.40
N ARG A 551 15.98 -4.01 7.39
CA ARG A 551 16.22 -2.79 6.58
C ARG A 551 16.02 -1.50 7.34
N THR A 552 14.97 -1.44 8.17
CA THR A 552 14.41 -0.17 8.65
C THR A 552 14.64 0.05 10.14
N ARG A 553 14.73 -1.02 10.92
CA ARG A 553 14.79 -1.01 12.39
C ARG A 553 16.09 -1.54 12.97
N THR A 554 17.09 -1.89 12.16
CA THR A 554 18.35 -2.46 12.65
C THR A 554 19.55 -1.59 12.27
N ASP A 555 20.50 -1.44 13.20
CA ASP A 555 21.75 -0.70 12.98
C ASP A 555 22.93 -1.59 12.53
N SER A 556 22.96 -2.89 12.88
CA SER A 556 23.99 -3.85 12.45
C SER A 556 23.48 -5.29 12.37
N LEU A 557 24.18 -6.17 11.65
CA LEU A 557 23.90 -7.61 11.57
C LEU A 557 25.03 -8.42 12.22
N LEU A 558 24.70 -9.34 13.13
CA LEU A 558 25.61 -10.39 13.60
C LEU A 558 25.20 -11.71 12.94
N ALA A 559 26.03 -12.20 12.02
CA ALA A 559 25.86 -13.49 11.36
C ALA A 559 26.50 -14.60 12.20
N VAL A 560 25.68 -15.50 12.74
CA VAL A 560 26.12 -16.65 13.55
C VAL A 560 26.30 -17.86 12.65
N LEU A 561 27.54 -18.03 12.18
CA LEU A 561 27.94 -18.96 11.14
C LEU A 561 28.17 -20.36 11.74
N THR A 562 27.15 -21.21 11.62
CA THR A 562 27.22 -22.66 11.88
C THR A 562 27.22 -23.43 10.55
N PRO A 563 27.56 -24.73 10.51
CA PRO A 563 27.49 -25.53 9.29
C PRO A 563 26.14 -25.43 8.55
N GLY A 564 25.03 -25.29 9.27
CA GLY A 564 23.69 -25.12 8.71
C GLY A 564 23.35 -23.72 8.17
N PHE A 565 24.19 -22.71 8.42
CA PHE A 565 23.86 -21.31 8.09
C PHE A 565 23.62 -21.08 6.59
N LEU A 566 24.50 -21.62 5.73
CA LEU A 566 24.41 -21.44 4.28
C LEU A 566 23.27 -22.26 3.66
N HIS A 567 22.78 -23.29 4.36
CA HIS A 567 21.64 -24.09 3.92
C HIS A 567 20.29 -23.42 4.20
N SER A 568 20.28 -22.31 4.96
CA SER A 568 19.08 -21.53 5.24
C SER A 568 18.90 -20.38 4.26
N VAL A 569 17.80 -20.43 3.51
CA VAL A 569 17.39 -19.36 2.60
C VAL A 569 17.23 -18.03 3.35
N TRP A 570 16.68 -18.07 4.57
CA TRP A 570 16.47 -16.89 5.41
C TRP A 570 17.77 -16.22 5.82
N CYS A 571 18.76 -16.99 6.28
CA CYS A 571 20.06 -16.45 6.70
C CYS A 571 20.80 -15.78 5.53
N ILE A 572 20.74 -16.38 4.34
CA ILE A 572 21.33 -15.79 3.15
C ILE A 572 20.57 -14.55 2.70
N GLY A 573 19.24 -14.57 2.78
CA GLY A 573 18.40 -13.39 2.55
C GLY A 573 18.78 -12.23 3.45
N GLU A 574 18.92 -12.49 4.75
CA GLU A 574 19.32 -11.49 5.75
C GLU A 574 20.73 -10.96 5.50
N LEU A 575 21.70 -11.84 5.26
CA LEU A 575 23.08 -11.47 4.94
C LEU A 575 23.15 -10.59 3.69
N THR A 576 22.49 -11.02 2.61
CA THR A 576 22.47 -10.32 1.34
C THR A 576 21.79 -8.97 1.48
N LEU A 577 20.74 -8.91 2.27
CA LEU A 577 20.01 -7.68 2.48
C LEU A 577 20.77 -6.68 3.34
N ALA A 578 21.45 -7.14 4.40
CA ALA A 578 22.33 -6.31 5.19
C ALA A 578 23.46 -5.74 4.34
N PHE A 579 24.06 -6.56 3.46
CA PHE A 579 25.06 -6.12 2.50
C PHE A 579 24.51 -5.05 1.56
N HIS A 580 23.34 -5.29 0.95
CA HIS A 580 22.70 -4.34 0.03
C HIS A 580 22.33 -3.02 0.74
N CYS A 581 21.90 -3.08 2.01
CA CYS A 581 21.61 -1.90 2.82
C CYS A 581 22.85 -1.22 3.43
N SER A 582 24.06 -1.70 3.13
CA SER A 582 25.32 -1.20 3.70
C SER A 582 25.32 -1.21 5.24
N LEU A 583 24.65 -2.19 5.86
CA LEU A 583 24.70 -2.38 7.31
C LEU A 583 26.07 -2.96 7.69
N PRO A 584 26.66 -2.55 8.82
CA PRO A 584 27.80 -3.24 9.40
C PRO A 584 27.45 -4.71 9.68
N ILE A 585 28.25 -5.63 9.15
CA ILE A 585 28.10 -7.08 9.34
C ILE A 585 29.28 -7.58 10.18
N PHE A 586 28.96 -8.35 11.23
CA PHE A 586 29.92 -9.04 12.08
C PHE A 586 29.74 -10.54 11.91
N ALA A 587 30.83 -11.29 11.74
CA ALA A 587 30.80 -12.72 11.50
C ALA A 587 31.28 -13.48 12.74
N LEU A 588 30.41 -14.31 13.32
CA LEU A 588 30.72 -15.21 14.43
C LEU A 588 30.78 -16.64 13.92
N CYS A 589 31.99 -17.19 13.77
CA CYS A 589 32.23 -18.57 13.37
C CYS A 589 32.10 -19.51 14.56
N CYS A 590 31.20 -20.47 14.45
CA CYS A 590 31.04 -21.57 15.40
C CYS A 590 31.84 -22.81 14.96
N ASP A 591 31.99 -23.78 15.88
CA ASP A 591 32.68 -25.04 15.60
C ASP A 591 32.15 -25.72 14.33
N GLY A 592 33.07 -26.21 13.50
CA GLY A 592 32.77 -26.95 12.28
C GLY A 592 32.33 -26.10 11.08
N PHE A 593 32.10 -24.80 11.22
CA PHE A 593 31.79 -23.94 10.08
C PHE A 593 33.01 -23.79 9.17
N LYS A 594 32.82 -24.10 7.89
CA LYS A 594 33.81 -23.85 6.84
C LYS A 594 33.14 -23.02 5.76
N LEU A 595 33.74 -21.88 5.44
CA LEU A 595 33.25 -21.04 4.37
C LEU A 595 33.62 -21.72 3.04
N PRO A 596 32.65 -22.11 2.20
CA PRO A 596 32.93 -22.82 0.96
C PRO A 596 33.58 -21.88 -0.06
N GLU A 597 34.50 -22.43 -0.86
CA GLU A 597 35.10 -21.75 -2.00
C GLU A 597 34.03 -21.56 -3.10
N CYS A 598 33.27 -20.47 -3.03
CA CYS A 598 32.50 -19.82 -4.10
C CYS A 598 31.67 -20.66 -5.11
N ASP A 599 31.23 -21.89 -4.84
CA ASP A 599 30.26 -22.60 -5.69
C ASP A 599 28.82 -22.45 -5.16
N LEU A 600 28.16 -21.36 -5.57
CA LEU A 600 26.75 -21.10 -5.28
C LEU A 600 25.80 -22.22 -5.73
N ASN A 601 26.17 -22.99 -6.74
CA ASN A 601 25.30 -24.05 -7.25
C ASN A 601 25.08 -25.15 -6.21
N GLN A 602 26.09 -25.45 -5.40
CA GLN A 602 25.95 -26.44 -4.33
C GLN A 602 25.06 -25.92 -3.19
N ILE A 603 25.18 -24.63 -2.86
CA ILE A 603 24.40 -24.00 -1.78
C ILE A 603 22.92 -23.90 -2.19
N GLU A 604 22.63 -23.43 -3.41
CA GLU A 604 21.26 -23.26 -3.92
C GLU A 604 20.53 -24.58 -4.16
N SER A 605 21.25 -25.66 -4.48
CA SER A 605 20.63 -26.97 -4.76
C SER A 605 19.85 -27.56 -3.57
N GLY A 606 20.14 -27.10 -2.36
CA GLY A 606 19.46 -27.54 -1.14
C GLY A 606 18.25 -26.70 -0.72
N TRP A 607 17.91 -25.64 -1.48
CA TRP A 607 16.84 -24.71 -1.09
C TRP A 607 15.51 -25.07 -1.74
N PRO A 608 14.41 -25.09 -0.98
CA PRO A 608 13.10 -25.35 -1.54
C PRO A 608 12.63 -24.17 -2.41
N GLU A 609 12.06 -24.48 -3.58
CA GLU A 609 11.75 -23.52 -4.64
C GLU A 609 10.85 -22.35 -4.18
N ASN A 610 9.94 -22.63 -3.25
CA ASN A 610 9.01 -21.65 -2.68
C ASN A 610 9.70 -20.58 -1.81
N GLU A 611 10.75 -20.94 -1.08
CA GLU A 611 11.49 -19.98 -0.24
C GLU A 611 12.39 -19.06 -1.07
N ILE A 612 12.95 -19.58 -2.17
CA ILE A 612 13.70 -18.78 -3.15
C ILE A 612 12.80 -17.67 -3.73
N GLN A 613 11.54 -17.98 -4.05
CA GLN A 613 10.57 -16.99 -4.54
C GLN A 613 10.35 -15.84 -3.55
N MET A 614 10.39 -16.12 -2.25
CA MET A 614 10.23 -15.09 -1.21
C MET A 614 11.42 -14.13 -1.17
N LEU A 615 12.66 -14.61 -1.32
CA LEU A 615 13.85 -13.76 -1.40
C LEU A 615 13.78 -12.80 -2.58
N VAL A 616 13.35 -13.32 -3.72
CA VAL A 616 13.19 -12.53 -4.95
C VAL A 616 12.15 -11.43 -4.81
N ALA A 617 11.01 -11.73 -4.19
CA ALA A 617 9.98 -10.72 -3.92
C ALA A 617 10.53 -9.56 -3.07
N HIS A 618 11.63 -9.79 -2.35
CA HIS A 618 12.35 -8.81 -1.55
C HIS A 618 13.57 -8.21 -2.27
N GLY A 619 13.78 -8.48 -3.56
CA GLY A 619 14.89 -7.94 -4.36
C GLY A 619 16.25 -8.60 -4.05
N VAL A 620 16.24 -9.83 -3.53
CA VAL A 620 17.45 -10.63 -3.32
C VAL A 620 17.58 -11.61 -4.47
N GLY A 621 18.40 -11.25 -5.47
CA GLY A 621 18.72 -12.09 -6.61
C GLY A 621 20.06 -12.81 -6.46
N ARG A 622 20.37 -13.66 -7.43
CA ARG A 622 21.57 -14.52 -7.42
C ARG A 622 22.89 -13.73 -7.45
N GLU A 623 22.94 -12.66 -8.24
CA GLU A 623 24.12 -11.79 -8.33
C GLU A 623 24.39 -11.09 -7.00
N GLU A 624 23.32 -10.65 -6.32
CA GLU A 624 23.40 -10.01 -5.01
C GLU A 624 23.88 -10.98 -3.93
N VAL A 625 23.38 -12.23 -3.94
CA VAL A 625 23.81 -13.27 -3.00
C VAL A 625 25.30 -13.59 -3.19
N GLN A 626 25.77 -13.70 -4.44
CA GLN A 626 27.18 -13.94 -4.73
C GLN A 626 28.07 -12.81 -4.21
N ALA A 627 27.65 -11.56 -4.41
CA ALA A 627 28.38 -10.40 -3.90
C ALA A 627 28.44 -10.38 -2.37
N ALA A 628 27.35 -10.77 -1.69
CA ALA A 628 27.28 -10.83 -0.23
C ALA A 628 28.18 -11.94 0.35
N LEU A 629 28.21 -13.13 -0.27
CA LEU A 629 29.10 -14.23 0.14
C LEU A 629 30.59 -13.90 -0.09
N ALA A 630 30.91 -13.22 -1.19
CA ALA A 630 32.26 -12.73 -1.44
C ALA A 630 32.66 -11.62 -0.44
N TYR A 631 31.69 -10.81 0.02
CA TYR A 631 31.92 -9.84 1.08
C TYR A 631 32.16 -10.53 2.44
N LEU A 632 31.40 -11.58 2.76
CA LEU A 632 31.58 -12.38 3.97
C LEU A 632 33.01 -12.92 4.11
N HIS A 633 33.63 -13.39 3.02
CA HIS A 633 35.02 -13.84 3.01
C HIS A 633 36.04 -12.78 3.45
N ARG A 634 35.73 -11.49 3.27
CA ARG A 634 36.64 -10.38 3.60
C ARG A 634 36.43 -9.82 5.01
N LEU A 635 35.42 -10.28 5.73
CA LEU A 635 35.13 -9.80 7.07
C LEU A 635 36.11 -10.38 8.09
N GLU A 636 36.30 -9.66 9.18
CA GLU A 636 36.95 -10.19 10.37
C GLU A 636 36.01 -11.19 11.06
N HIS A 637 36.53 -12.36 11.40
CA HIS A 637 35.75 -13.46 11.96
C HIS A 637 36.06 -13.65 13.44
N PHE A 638 35.05 -13.51 14.29
CA PHE A 638 35.11 -13.90 15.69
C PHE A 638 34.95 -15.42 15.78
N GLN A 639 35.78 -16.08 16.58
CA GLN A 639 35.70 -17.52 16.79
C GLN A 639 35.07 -17.81 18.15
N ILE A 640 34.03 -18.65 18.17
CA ILE A 640 33.44 -19.16 19.40
C ILE A 640 33.42 -20.68 19.35
N SER A 641 33.99 -21.30 20.39
CA SER A 641 33.78 -22.71 20.63
C SER A 641 32.61 -22.88 21.58
N ARG A 642 31.58 -23.59 21.10
CA ARG A 642 30.30 -23.79 21.78
C ARG A 642 30.37 -24.83 22.90
N THR A 643 31.44 -25.62 22.91
CA THR A 643 31.77 -26.58 23.98
C THR A 643 32.81 -26.01 24.95
N ALA A 644 33.38 -24.83 24.68
CA ALA A 644 34.31 -24.18 25.59
C ALA A 644 33.60 -23.70 26.88
N PRO A 645 34.36 -23.48 27.98
CA PRO A 645 33.78 -23.03 29.23
C PRO A 645 33.01 -21.72 29.11
N GLY A 646 31.94 -21.57 29.89
CA GLY A 646 31.02 -20.42 29.79
C GLY A 646 31.70 -19.06 29.87
N LYS A 647 32.76 -18.91 30.69
CA LYS A 647 33.54 -17.66 30.78
C LYS A 647 34.24 -17.29 29.47
N GLN A 648 34.72 -18.28 28.72
CA GLN A 648 35.37 -18.06 27.43
C GLN A 648 34.34 -17.65 26.38
N GLN A 649 33.17 -18.29 26.37
CA GLN A 649 32.06 -17.89 25.49
C GLN A 649 31.57 -16.47 25.82
N GLU A 650 31.44 -16.13 27.10
CA GLU A 650 31.07 -14.78 27.57
C GLU A 650 32.09 -13.72 27.10
N ALA A 651 33.39 -14.01 27.20
CA ALA A 651 34.44 -13.10 26.74
C ALA A 651 34.34 -12.80 25.23
N VAL A 652 34.02 -13.81 24.41
CA VAL A 652 33.79 -13.61 22.96
C VAL A 652 32.52 -12.81 22.70
N ALA A 653 31.43 -13.07 23.43
CA ALA A 653 30.21 -12.28 23.32
C ALA A 653 30.45 -10.79 23.66
N LEU A 654 31.25 -10.52 24.69
CA LEU A 654 31.62 -9.16 25.09
C LEU A 654 32.53 -8.46 24.07
N SER A 655 33.49 -9.16 23.47
CA SER A 655 34.35 -8.57 22.43
C SER A 655 33.55 -8.19 21.18
N ILE A 656 32.61 -9.03 20.76
CA ILE A 656 31.67 -8.73 19.67
C ILE A 656 30.76 -7.55 20.02
N THR A 657 30.26 -7.51 21.25
CA THR A 657 29.43 -6.39 21.74
C THR A 657 30.21 -5.07 21.64
N SER A 658 31.50 -5.08 22.00
CA SER A 658 32.37 -3.92 21.85
C SER A 658 32.52 -3.50 20.40
N ALA A 659 32.82 -4.44 19.50
CA ALA A 659 32.97 -4.15 18.08
C ALA A 659 31.69 -3.58 17.45
N ILE A 660 30.51 -4.06 17.87
CA ILE A 660 29.20 -3.55 17.46
C ILE A 660 29.01 -2.11 17.95
N LEU A 661 29.31 -1.85 19.22
CA LEU A 661 29.17 -0.51 19.82
C LEU A 661 30.12 0.51 19.21
N ASP A 662 31.35 0.12 18.87
CA ASP A 662 32.33 1.01 18.24
C ASP A 662 31.90 1.48 16.85
N LYS A 663 31.13 0.65 16.12
CA LYS A 663 30.54 1.01 14.83
C LYS A 663 29.14 1.62 14.93
N SER A 664 28.51 1.55 16.09
CA SER A 664 27.21 2.15 16.35
C SER A 664 27.37 3.60 16.80
N GLU A 665 26.46 4.50 16.43
CA GLU A 665 26.43 5.88 16.97
C GLU A 665 26.14 5.92 18.49
N VAL A 666 25.88 4.77 19.12
CA VAL A 666 25.58 4.62 20.54
C VAL A 666 26.85 4.69 21.38
N LYS A 667 27.13 5.88 21.96
CA LYS A 667 28.16 6.07 23.00
C LYS A 667 27.77 5.34 24.29
N SER A 668 28.07 4.06 24.38
CA SER A 668 27.83 3.20 25.56
C SER A 668 29.16 2.72 26.14
N ARG A 669 29.40 2.99 27.43
CA ARG A 669 30.53 2.38 28.16
C ARG A 669 30.15 0.94 28.53
N ILE A 670 30.95 -0.02 28.08
CA ILE A 670 30.86 -1.41 28.55
C ILE A 670 31.31 -1.43 30.01
N ALA A 671 30.46 -1.96 30.90
CA ALA A 671 30.87 -2.21 32.26
C ALA A 671 31.71 -3.49 32.28
N PHE A 672 33.03 -3.37 32.09
CA PHE A 672 33.95 -4.47 32.37
C PHE A 672 33.97 -4.68 33.87
N SER A 673 33.22 -5.66 34.37
CA SER A 673 33.56 -6.27 35.65
C SER A 673 34.70 -7.26 35.40
N THR A 674 35.92 -6.92 35.80
CA THR A 674 36.95 -7.92 36.05
C THR A 674 36.49 -8.85 37.18
N PRO A 675 36.75 -10.16 37.07
CA PRO A 675 37.59 -10.74 38.11
C PRO A 675 38.50 -11.88 37.63
N GLU A 676 39.80 -11.72 37.88
CA GLU A 676 40.68 -12.86 38.17
C GLU A 676 40.18 -13.53 39.46
N ARG A 677 39.33 -14.56 39.31
CA ARG A 677 39.12 -15.58 40.34
C ARG A 677 39.12 -16.94 39.67
N THR A 678 39.95 -17.84 40.20
CA THR A 678 40.11 -19.22 39.71
C THR A 678 38.77 -19.94 39.68
N ALA A 679 38.55 -20.79 38.67
CA ALA A 679 37.26 -21.45 38.42
C ALA A 679 36.72 -22.20 39.67
N GLY A 680 37.61 -22.87 40.43
CA GLY A 680 37.25 -23.59 41.65
C GLY A 680 36.69 -22.71 42.78
N GLU A 681 37.13 -21.46 42.92
CA GLU A 681 36.66 -20.55 43.99
C GLU A 681 35.23 -20.02 43.72
N VAL A 682 34.82 -20.03 42.45
CA VAL A 682 33.48 -19.60 42.02
C VAL A 682 32.46 -20.70 42.28
N VAL A 683 32.82 -21.95 41.93
CA VAL A 683 31.95 -23.14 42.05
C VAL A 683 31.72 -23.53 43.52
N GLY A 684 32.73 -23.44 44.38
CA GLY A 684 32.59 -23.72 45.83
C GLY A 684 31.60 -22.82 46.58
N LYS A 685 31.14 -21.72 45.96
CA LYS A 685 30.13 -20.80 46.53
C LYS A 685 28.74 -20.95 45.88
N ALA A 686 28.56 -21.86 44.92
CA ALA A 686 27.27 -22.10 44.29
C ALA A 686 26.33 -22.88 45.23
N ARG A 687 25.05 -22.48 45.30
CA ARG A 687 24.01 -23.25 46.02
C ARG A 687 23.29 -24.24 45.10
N VAL A 688 23.21 -23.88 43.81
CA VAL A 688 22.59 -24.71 42.77
C VAL A 688 23.60 -24.89 41.63
N LEU A 689 23.76 -26.13 41.19
CA LEU A 689 24.55 -26.44 40.00
C LEU A 689 23.63 -26.71 38.81
N VAL A 690 24.11 -26.40 37.61
CA VAL A 690 23.50 -26.85 36.36
C VAL A 690 24.49 -27.81 35.71
N ALA A 691 24.07 -29.03 35.42
CA ALA A 691 24.89 -30.03 34.77
C ALA A 691 24.25 -30.39 33.41
N SER A 692 25.06 -30.50 32.37
CA SER A 692 24.61 -30.85 31.03
C SER A 692 25.71 -31.60 30.28
N SER A 693 25.37 -32.30 29.20
CA SER A 693 26.36 -32.93 28.32
C SER A 693 27.22 -31.88 27.60
N MET A 694 28.43 -32.24 27.20
CA MET A 694 29.40 -31.42 26.46
C MET A 694 29.02 -31.18 25.00
N GLN A 695 27.73 -31.24 24.69
CA GLN A 695 27.19 -30.92 23.39
C GLN A 695 26.85 -29.45 23.28
N ALA A 696 27.05 -28.89 22.10
CA ALA A 696 26.96 -27.46 21.85
C ALA A 696 25.58 -26.84 22.21
N ASP A 697 24.48 -27.56 21.99
CA ASP A 697 23.12 -27.11 22.34
C ASP A 697 22.86 -27.25 23.84
N SER A 698 23.21 -28.38 24.46
CA SER A 698 23.08 -28.61 25.90
C SER A 698 23.87 -27.59 26.72
N MET A 699 25.10 -27.27 26.28
CA MET A 699 25.94 -26.22 26.86
C MET A 699 25.30 -24.84 26.74
N SER A 700 24.74 -24.50 25.58
CA SER A 700 24.06 -23.22 25.40
C SER A 700 22.81 -23.13 26.28
N THR A 701 22.04 -24.22 26.36
CA THR A 701 20.86 -24.34 27.22
C THR A 701 21.21 -24.16 28.69
N SER A 702 22.26 -24.84 29.17
CA SER A 702 22.67 -24.77 30.56
C SER A 702 23.16 -23.37 30.95
N LEU A 703 23.86 -22.66 30.05
CA LEU A 703 24.27 -21.28 30.26
C LEU A 703 23.07 -20.30 30.28
N VAL A 704 22.08 -20.50 29.41
CA VAL A 704 20.83 -19.72 29.42
C VAL A 704 20.08 -19.93 30.75
N ILE A 705 19.89 -21.19 31.15
CA ILE A 705 19.23 -21.54 32.42
C ILE A 705 20.01 -20.96 33.60
N GLN A 706 21.33 -21.08 33.63
CA GLN A 706 22.17 -20.54 34.69
C GLN A 706 21.88 -19.04 34.90
N HIS A 707 21.84 -18.25 33.83
CA HIS A 707 21.56 -16.82 33.92
C HIS A 707 20.13 -16.52 34.40
N LEU A 708 19.13 -17.22 33.86
CA LEU A 708 17.73 -16.99 34.23
C LEU A 708 17.44 -17.42 35.67
N MET A 709 17.97 -18.56 36.10
CA MET A 709 17.84 -19.05 37.47
C MET A 709 18.59 -18.16 38.46
N GLN A 710 19.80 -17.72 38.15
CA GLN A 710 20.55 -16.80 39.00
C GLN A 710 19.78 -15.48 39.19
N HIS A 711 19.08 -15.01 38.15
CA HIS A 711 18.20 -13.85 38.25
C HIS A 711 16.95 -14.12 39.11
N LYS A 712 16.30 -15.28 38.98
CA LYS A 712 15.07 -15.57 39.75
C LYS A 712 15.32 -15.95 41.20
N LEU A 713 16.33 -16.78 41.46
CA LEU A 713 16.66 -17.26 42.80
C LEU A 713 17.42 -16.23 43.63
N GLN A 714 18.05 -15.23 43.01
CA GLN A 714 18.99 -14.31 43.67
C GLN A 714 20.11 -15.05 44.42
N GLN A 715 20.41 -16.28 43.99
CA GLN A 715 21.46 -17.15 44.53
C GLN A 715 22.50 -17.44 43.46
N ARG A 716 23.69 -17.85 43.88
CA ARG A 716 24.76 -18.22 42.94
C ARG A 716 24.45 -19.59 42.32
N VAL A 717 24.26 -19.56 40.99
CA VAL A 717 24.07 -20.75 40.15
C VAL A 717 25.29 -20.90 39.25
N CYS A 718 25.85 -22.10 39.16
CA CYS A 718 27.02 -22.36 38.32
C CYS A 718 26.82 -23.60 37.43
N HIS A 719 27.14 -23.47 36.16
CA HIS A 719 27.25 -24.59 35.24
C HIS A 719 28.56 -25.33 35.49
N VAL A 720 28.50 -26.66 35.55
CA VAL A 720 29.66 -27.56 35.75
C VAL A 720 29.92 -28.38 34.49
N HIS A 721 31.20 -28.64 34.20
CA HIS A 721 31.64 -29.25 32.94
C HIS A 721 32.37 -30.58 33.19
N GLN A 722 32.88 -30.79 34.40
CA GLN A 722 33.65 -31.97 34.77
C GLN A 722 33.33 -32.41 36.19
N ALA A 723 33.54 -33.70 36.48
CA ALA A 723 33.34 -34.30 37.80
C ALA A 723 34.10 -33.55 38.91
N ALA A 724 35.32 -33.09 38.65
CA ALA A 724 36.12 -32.33 39.63
C ALA A 724 35.45 -31.03 40.10
N GLU A 725 34.63 -30.39 39.26
CA GLU A 725 33.91 -29.17 39.63
C GLU A 725 32.71 -29.48 40.56
N ILE A 726 32.10 -30.65 40.39
CA ILE A 726 31.05 -31.15 41.28
C ILE A 726 31.62 -31.43 42.67
N GLU A 727 32.79 -32.08 42.72
CA GLU A 727 33.52 -32.33 43.98
C GLU A 727 33.94 -31.03 44.68
N ALA A 728 34.29 -29.99 43.91
CA ALA A 728 34.63 -28.67 44.45
C ALA A 728 33.41 -27.87 44.96
N ALA A 729 32.18 -28.28 44.64
CA ALA A 729 30.94 -27.56 44.95
C ALA A 729 30.36 -27.90 46.35
N PHE A 730 31.16 -27.78 47.41
CA PHE A 730 30.80 -28.20 48.78
C PHE A 730 29.58 -27.49 49.41
N ARG A 731 29.13 -26.35 48.85
CA ARG A 731 27.93 -25.62 49.31
C ARG A 731 26.67 -25.89 48.50
N ALA A 732 26.78 -26.66 47.42
CA ALA A 732 25.62 -27.01 46.61
C ALA A 732 24.77 -28.05 47.34
N SER A 733 23.45 -27.86 47.30
CA SER A 733 22.47 -28.83 47.84
C SER A 733 21.57 -29.40 46.74
N SER A 734 21.56 -28.77 45.57
CA SER A 734 20.69 -29.10 44.45
C SER A 734 21.43 -29.01 43.12
N VAL A 735 21.07 -29.88 42.19
CA VAL A 735 21.57 -29.88 40.81
C VAL A 735 20.41 -29.97 39.83
N VAL A 736 20.43 -29.08 38.84
CA VAL A 736 19.54 -29.13 37.68
C VAL A 736 20.27 -29.86 36.58
N VAL A 737 19.75 -31.03 36.19
CA VAL A 737 20.33 -31.87 35.15
C VAL A 737 19.57 -31.61 33.85
N VAL A 738 20.23 -30.97 32.90
CA VAL A 738 19.67 -30.66 31.58
C VAL A 738 19.89 -31.84 30.65
N MET A 739 18.80 -32.41 30.19
CA MET A 739 18.75 -33.53 29.26
C MET A 739 18.41 -33.03 27.88
N GLY A 740 19.30 -33.32 26.92
CA GLY A 740 19.07 -33.11 25.51
C GLY A 740 19.41 -34.35 24.71
N LYS A 741 19.38 -34.21 23.38
CA LYS A 741 19.67 -35.32 22.47
C LYS A 741 21.05 -35.93 22.74
N HIS A 742 21.14 -37.26 22.77
CA HIS A 742 22.39 -38.00 23.01
C HIS A 742 23.13 -37.64 24.32
N SER A 743 22.51 -36.95 25.29
CA SER A 743 23.20 -36.59 26.54
C SER A 743 23.69 -37.81 27.31
N LEU A 744 22.96 -38.93 27.27
CA LEU A 744 23.33 -40.18 27.94
C LEU A 744 24.45 -40.97 27.22
N GLU A 745 24.84 -40.57 26.01
CA GLU A 745 25.96 -41.19 25.28
C GLU A 745 27.29 -40.50 25.59
N ASP A 746 27.26 -39.36 26.29
CA ASP A 746 28.44 -38.58 26.65
C ASP A 746 29.13 -39.15 27.90
N ALA A 747 30.38 -39.59 27.73
CA ALA A 747 31.18 -40.16 28.80
C ALA A 747 31.49 -39.16 29.92
N ASP A 748 31.80 -37.90 29.58
CA ASP A 748 32.11 -36.87 30.58
C ASP A 748 30.83 -36.49 31.37
N PHE A 749 29.66 -36.54 30.72
CA PHE A 749 28.37 -36.38 31.39
C PHE A 749 28.07 -37.52 32.36
N SER A 750 28.40 -38.76 31.98
CA SER A 750 28.27 -39.92 32.87
C SER A 750 29.14 -39.76 34.13
N ASP A 751 30.39 -39.33 33.97
CA ASP A 751 31.33 -39.11 35.07
C ASP A 751 30.81 -38.02 36.01
N MET A 752 30.26 -36.93 35.45
CA MET A 752 29.62 -35.87 36.25
C MET A 752 28.44 -36.40 37.08
N LEU A 753 27.55 -37.20 36.49
CA LEU A 753 26.40 -37.75 37.21
C LEU A 753 26.81 -38.72 38.33
N MET A 754 27.89 -39.48 38.12
CA MET A 754 28.45 -40.38 39.13
C MET A 754 29.11 -39.64 40.29
N ALA A 755 29.73 -38.48 40.03
CA ALA A 755 30.37 -37.65 41.05
C ALA A 755 29.36 -36.91 41.96
N MET A 756 28.07 -36.86 41.60
CA MET A 756 27.05 -36.16 42.37
C MET A 756 26.69 -36.90 43.67
N PRO A 757 26.78 -36.26 44.85
CA PRO A 757 26.34 -36.86 46.10
C PRO A 757 24.88 -37.33 46.06
N GLY A 758 24.59 -38.52 46.60
CA GLY A 758 23.23 -39.07 46.63
C GLY A 758 22.23 -38.25 47.47
N ALA A 759 22.73 -37.41 48.39
CA ALA A 759 21.92 -36.54 49.23
C ALA A 759 21.43 -35.26 48.52
N TRP A 760 21.96 -34.95 47.34
CA TRP A 760 21.56 -33.75 46.60
C TRP A 760 20.22 -33.94 45.89
N MET A 761 19.40 -32.89 45.89
CA MET A 761 18.20 -32.86 45.05
C MET A 761 18.60 -32.83 43.57
N ARG A 762 18.14 -33.82 42.80
CA ARG A 762 18.35 -33.90 41.35
C ARG A 762 17.07 -33.52 40.63
N LEU A 763 17.04 -32.33 40.03
CA LEU A 763 15.91 -31.86 39.25
C LEU A 763 16.20 -32.07 37.76
N LEU A 764 15.44 -32.96 37.13
CA LEU A 764 15.60 -33.29 35.73
C LEU A 764 14.85 -32.27 34.86
N VAL A 765 15.53 -31.74 33.84
CA VAL A 765 14.94 -30.79 32.87
C VAL A 765 15.14 -31.34 31.47
N ASN A 766 14.06 -31.50 30.73
CA ASN A 766 14.06 -31.95 29.33
C ASN A 766 13.98 -30.73 28.41
N ASP A 767 14.97 -30.54 27.55
CA ASP A 767 15.04 -29.42 26.60
C ASP A 767 14.14 -29.57 25.35
N GLY A 768 13.34 -30.64 25.30
CA GLY A 768 12.45 -31.00 24.21
C GLY A 768 13.09 -31.91 23.16
N SER A 769 14.40 -32.13 23.21
CA SER A 769 15.16 -32.99 22.28
C SER A 769 15.65 -34.30 22.92
N PHE A 770 15.41 -34.52 24.22
CA PHE A 770 15.87 -35.70 24.93
C PHE A 770 15.14 -36.97 24.50
N ASP A 771 15.92 -37.97 24.07
CA ASP A 771 15.45 -39.31 23.79
C ASP A 771 15.55 -40.19 25.04
N PHE A 772 14.42 -40.73 25.50
CA PHE A 772 14.41 -41.64 26.64
C PHE A 772 15.15 -42.95 26.28
N PRO A 773 16.02 -43.46 27.18
CA PRO A 773 16.81 -44.64 26.89
C PRO A 773 15.94 -45.90 26.75
N THR A 774 16.14 -46.63 25.66
CA THR A 774 15.46 -47.90 25.40
C THR A 774 16.15 -49.08 26.09
N HIS A 775 15.51 -50.25 26.14
CA HIS A 775 16.16 -51.48 26.61
C HIS A 775 17.42 -51.82 25.80
N ASP A 776 17.44 -51.49 24.50
CA ASP A 776 18.59 -51.72 23.65
C ASP A 776 19.77 -50.80 24.03
N PHE A 777 19.50 -49.54 24.35
CA PHE A 777 20.52 -48.61 24.85
C PHE A 777 21.27 -49.19 26.07
N TYR A 778 20.55 -49.70 27.07
CA TYR A 778 21.17 -50.32 28.25
C TYR A 778 21.89 -51.65 27.97
N ARG A 779 21.50 -52.36 26.89
CA ARG A 779 22.23 -53.54 26.42
C ARG A 779 23.58 -53.13 25.82
N ARG A 780 23.61 -52.06 25.00
CA ARG A 780 24.82 -51.50 24.38
C ARG A 780 25.85 -51.02 25.41
N ILE A 781 25.39 -50.26 26.42
CA ILE A 781 25.69 -50.47 27.84
C ILE A 781 26.64 -51.61 28.23
N ARG A 782 25.98 -52.69 28.62
CA ARG A 782 26.52 -53.91 29.21
C ARG A 782 27.49 -54.64 28.29
N ASP A 783 27.24 -54.59 26.99
CA ASP A 783 28.02 -55.26 25.95
C ASP A 783 29.30 -54.47 25.57
N GLY A 784 29.53 -53.30 26.17
CA GLY A 784 30.71 -52.47 25.93
C GLY A 784 30.70 -51.76 24.58
N GLN A 785 29.55 -51.69 23.91
CA GLN A 785 29.39 -50.98 22.64
C GLN A 785 29.35 -49.45 22.81
N LEU A 786 29.02 -48.98 24.02
CA LEU A 786 29.17 -47.59 24.44
C LEU A 786 30.25 -47.54 25.52
N GLN A 787 31.33 -46.81 25.27
CA GLN A 787 32.48 -46.74 26.17
C GLN A 787 32.31 -45.60 27.17
N PHE A 788 32.29 -45.96 28.46
CA PHE A 788 32.28 -45.04 29.58
C PHE A 788 33.47 -45.33 30.50
N ARG A 789 33.87 -44.37 31.34
CA ARG A 789 35.04 -44.55 32.24
C ARG A 789 34.72 -45.36 33.51
N GLY A 790 33.44 -45.47 33.89
CA GLY A 790 32.96 -46.19 35.08
C GLY A 790 32.47 -47.62 34.84
N ASN A 791 32.11 -48.32 35.92
CA ASN A 791 31.50 -49.65 35.84
C ASN A 791 30.12 -49.58 35.15
N PRO A 792 29.87 -50.35 34.08
CA PRO A 792 28.60 -50.35 33.36
C PRO A 792 27.37 -50.54 34.26
N HIS A 793 27.48 -51.34 35.32
CA HIS A 793 26.37 -51.56 36.25
C HIS A 793 25.97 -50.31 37.02
N ASP A 794 26.97 -49.53 37.48
CA ASP A 794 26.73 -48.32 38.27
C ASP A 794 26.18 -47.18 37.39
N ILE A 795 26.61 -47.12 36.13
CA ILE A 795 26.10 -46.17 35.14
C ILE A 795 24.64 -46.48 34.80
N ILE A 796 24.32 -47.75 34.53
CA ILE A 796 22.94 -48.19 34.26
C ILE A 796 22.04 -47.85 35.46
N ALA A 797 22.49 -48.14 36.69
CA ALA A 797 21.74 -47.82 37.90
C ALA A 797 21.51 -46.30 38.05
N THR A 798 22.53 -45.49 37.78
CA THR A 798 22.43 -44.02 37.82
C THR A 798 21.46 -43.47 36.77
N TYR A 799 21.52 -43.97 35.53
CA TYR A 799 20.60 -43.54 34.47
C TYR A 799 19.15 -43.97 34.72
N GLN A 800 18.93 -45.19 35.21
CA GLN A 800 17.60 -45.66 35.60
C GLN A 800 17.04 -44.84 36.76
N GLY A 801 17.88 -44.52 37.76
CA GLY A 801 17.51 -43.64 38.87
C GLY A 801 17.17 -42.23 38.39
N LEU A 802 17.97 -41.66 37.49
CA LEU A 802 17.71 -40.34 36.92
C LEU A 802 16.39 -40.30 36.13
N CYS A 803 16.13 -41.31 35.30
CA CYS A 803 14.93 -41.41 34.47
C CYS A 803 13.66 -41.80 35.25
N SER A 804 13.79 -42.22 36.52
CA SER A 804 12.63 -42.46 37.39
C SER A 804 11.99 -41.17 37.92
N SER A 805 12.71 -40.05 37.84
CA SER A 805 12.23 -38.72 38.23
C SER A 805 11.45 -38.04 37.08
N LEU A 806 10.36 -37.36 37.42
CA LEU A 806 9.58 -36.59 36.44
C LEU A 806 10.42 -35.41 35.91
N ALA A 807 10.74 -35.42 34.61
CA ALA A 807 11.43 -34.31 33.96
C ALA A 807 10.50 -33.10 33.79
N LEU A 808 10.98 -31.91 34.14
CA LEU A 808 10.31 -30.65 33.81
C LEU A 808 10.58 -30.26 32.35
N PRO A 809 9.57 -29.81 31.60
CA PRO A 809 9.76 -29.39 30.23
C PRO A 809 10.45 -28.03 30.15
N LEU A 810 11.33 -27.88 29.16
CA LEU A 810 12.01 -26.63 28.82
C LEU A 810 12.05 -26.50 27.30
N THR A 811 11.75 -25.30 26.80
CA THR A 811 11.78 -25.00 25.37
C THR A 811 12.80 -23.88 25.13
N PRO A 812 14.11 -24.19 25.13
CA PRO A 812 15.17 -23.18 25.14
C PRO A 812 15.20 -22.32 23.86
N ALA A 813 14.64 -22.81 22.75
CA ALA A 813 14.46 -22.07 21.50
C ALA A 813 13.07 -21.42 21.34
N GLY A 814 12.10 -21.71 22.22
CA GLY A 814 10.75 -21.11 22.19
C GLY A 814 10.74 -19.67 22.70
N PRO A 815 9.64 -18.90 22.68
CA PRO A 815 9.65 -17.47 23.02
C PRO A 815 10.04 -17.20 24.50
N SER A 816 10.63 -16.02 24.76
CA SER A 816 11.17 -15.64 26.08
C SER A 816 10.18 -15.78 27.24
N TRP A 817 8.90 -15.43 27.03
CA TRP A 817 7.86 -15.54 28.07
C TRP A 817 7.60 -17.00 28.48
N LEU A 818 7.66 -17.95 27.53
CA LEU A 818 7.48 -19.37 27.81
C LEU A 818 8.67 -19.91 28.60
N LEU A 819 9.88 -19.53 28.19
CA LEU A 819 11.10 -19.92 28.88
C LEU A 819 11.14 -19.35 30.30
N ASP A 820 10.76 -18.08 30.49
CA ASP A 820 10.71 -17.45 31.81
C ASP A 820 9.72 -18.16 32.75
N ARG A 821 8.56 -18.59 32.22
CA ARG A 821 7.57 -19.38 32.96
C ARG A 821 8.12 -20.75 33.35
N GLN A 822 8.75 -21.47 32.41
CA GLN A 822 9.35 -22.79 32.67
C GLN A 822 10.49 -22.70 33.70
N VAL A 823 11.37 -21.70 33.58
CA VAL A 823 12.43 -21.48 34.57
C VAL A 823 11.84 -21.09 35.94
N SER A 824 10.75 -20.33 35.98
CA SER A 824 10.04 -20.05 37.24
C SER A 824 9.53 -21.32 37.92
N GLN A 825 9.00 -22.27 37.16
CA GLN A 825 8.58 -23.58 37.67
C GLN A 825 9.75 -24.44 38.15
N ILE A 826 10.89 -24.39 37.43
CA ILE A 826 12.15 -25.03 37.87
C ILE A 826 12.60 -24.42 39.21
N CYS A 827 12.62 -23.09 39.31
CA CYS A 827 13.00 -22.38 40.52
C CYS A 827 12.05 -22.66 41.70
N SER A 828 10.73 -22.75 41.49
CA SER A 828 9.78 -23.04 42.58
C SER A 828 10.00 -24.43 43.17
N ARG A 829 10.32 -25.44 42.33
CA ARG A 829 10.66 -26.79 42.79
C ARG A 829 11.94 -26.86 43.62
N LEU A 830 12.87 -25.94 43.37
CA LEU A 830 14.09 -25.79 44.17
C LEU A 830 13.85 -25.00 45.46
N GLY A 831 12.94 -24.01 45.43
CA GLY A 831 12.65 -23.12 46.56
C GLY A 831 11.83 -23.74 47.69
N ASP A 832 10.97 -24.73 47.42
CA ASP A 832 10.19 -25.43 48.46
C ASP A 832 11.07 -26.17 49.49
N VAL A 833 12.36 -26.38 49.18
CA VAL A 833 13.33 -27.14 50.00
C VAL A 833 14.01 -26.29 51.07
N ASP A 834 14.09 -24.96 50.89
CA ASP A 834 14.77 -24.04 51.82
C ASP A 834 13.85 -23.55 52.96
N SER A 835 12.60 -24.03 53.06
CA SER A 835 11.66 -23.65 54.12
C SER A 835 11.96 -24.26 55.50
N THR A 836 13.00 -25.10 55.63
CA THR A 836 13.52 -25.56 56.91
C THR A 836 14.88 -24.93 57.23
N GLY A 837 14.85 -23.68 57.69
CA GLY A 837 15.79 -23.12 58.66
C GLY A 837 17.22 -22.80 58.21
N ALA A 838 17.44 -21.60 57.68
CA ALA A 838 18.66 -20.81 57.95
C ALA A 838 18.46 -19.35 57.52
N THR A 839 18.36 -18.46 58.50
CA THR A 839 18.53 -17.01 58.31
C THR A 839 19.99 -16.71 57.95
N PHE A 840 20.24 -15.97 56.87
CA PHE A 840 21.58 -15.48 56.52
C PHE A 840 21.57 -13.95 56.37
N GLU A 841 22.16 -13.28 57.36
CA GLU A 841 22.88 -12.02 57.18
C GLU A 841 24.21 -12.32 56.45
N ASP A 842 24.77 -11.35 55.74
CA ASP A 842 25.98 -11.41 54.90
C ASP A 842 25.82 -11.77 53.41
N ALA A 843 25.20 -10.85 52.65
CA ALA A 843 25.50 -10.67 51.23
C ALA A 843 26.05 -9.24 51.01
N PRO A 844 27.31 -9.06 50.55
CA PRO A 844 27.78 -7.75 50.13
C PRO A 844 27.01 -7.31 48.88
N SER A 845 26.57 -6.06 48.90
CA SER A 845 25.71 -5.39 47.93
C SER A 845 26.12 -5.63 46.47
N LEU A 846 25.38 -6.49 45.78
CA LEU A 846 25.28 -6.50 44.33
C LEU A 846 24.57 -5.21 43.88
N GLN A 847 25.31 -4.11 43.75
CA GLN A 847 24.83 -2.90 43.10
C GLN A 847 24.60 -3.17 41.61
N LEU A 848 23.38 -3.59 41.28
CA LEU A 848 22.89 -3.67 39.91
C LEU A 848 22.51 -2.26 39.42
N SER A 849 23.03 -1.89 38.24
CA SER A 849 22.68 -0.64 37.56
C SER A 849 21.19 -0.60 37.21
N ARG A 850 20.60 0.61 37.16
CA ARG A 850 19.19 0.90 36.82
C ARG A 850 18.66 0.29 35.50
N SER A 851 19.48 -0.34 34.67
CA SER A 851 19.09 -0.94 33.38
C SER A 851 18.25 -2.23 33.51
N ALA A 852 18.41 -2.99 34.61
CA ALA A 852 17.71 -4.25 34.82
C ALA A 852 16.20 -4.09 35.08
N ARG A 853 15.72 -2.90 35.44
CA ARG A 853 14.26 -2.63 35.59
C ARG A 853 13.50 -2.65 34.27
N SER A 854 14.16 -2.63 33.12
CA SER A 854 13.50 -2.61 31.80
C SER A 854 13.03 -3.99 31.30
N TRP A 855 13.43 -5.09 31.95
CA TRP A 855 13.11 -6.45 31.47
C TRP A 855 11.62 -6.84 31.59
N VAL A 856 10.81 -6.12 32.38
CA VAL A 856 9.41 -6.51 32.67
C VAL A 856 8.39 -5.38 32.39
N TRP A 857 8.81 -4.13 32.21
CA TRP A 857 7.89 -2.98 32.22
C TRP A 857 7.47 -2.40 30.86
N GLU A 858 7.72 -3.09 29.73
CA GLU A 858 7.35 -2.58 28.38
C GLU A 858 6.25 -3.41 27.68
N GLN A 859 5.48 -4.23 28.41
CA GLN A 859 4.37 -5.05 27.87
C GLN A 859 2.94 -4.69 28.35
N GLU A 860 2.74 -3.72 29.24
CA GLU A 860 1.38 -3.29 29.68
C GLU A 860 0.67 -2.32 28.71
N ALA A 861 0.93 -2.39 27.40
CA ALA A 861 0.22 -1.56 26.42
C ALA A 861 -0.04 -2.29 25.09
N SER A 862 -0.62 -3.49 25.16
CA SER A 862 -1.40 -4.07 24.05
C SER A 862 -2.38 -5.11 24.59
N GLU A 863 -3.42 -4.66 25.30
CA GLU A 863 -4.64 -5.44 25.44
C GLU A 863 -5.40 -5.37 24.12
N ASP A 864 -5.19 -6.37 23.27
CA ASP A 864 -6.15 -6.86 22.27
C ASP A 864 -5.62 -8.22 21.80
N TYR A 865 -6.00 -9.29 22.51
CA TYR A 865 -5.65 -10.68 22.17
C TYR A 865 -6.94 -11.42 21.81
N ASP A 866 -7.06 -11.78 20.54
CA ASP A 866 -8.15 -12.58 19.95
C ASP A 866 -7.87 -14.08 20.15
N PRO A 867 -8.75 -14.86 20.81
CA PRO A 867 -8.47 -16.25 21.21
C PRO A 867 -8.64 -17.31 20.11
N TYR A 868 -8.68 -16.97 18.81
CA TYR A 868 -8.88 -17.94 17.72
C TYR A 868 -7.66 -18.17 16.82
N VAL A 869 -6.54 -18.68 17.36
CA VAL A 869 -5.46 -19.31 16.56
C VAL A 869 -4.89 -20.52 17.30
N GLU A 870 -5.71 -21.53 17.55
CA GLU A 870 -5.26 -22.91 17.80
C GLU A 870 -5.67 -23.76 16.59
N HIS A 871 -4.81 -23.82 15.57
CA HIS A 871 -4.64 -24.97 14.66
C HIS A 871 -3.69 -24.59 13.52
N ALA A 872 -2.38 -24.66 13.79
CA ALA A 872 -1.31 -24.96 12.84
C ALA A 872 0.06 -24.86 13.55
N LEU A 873 0.32 -25.80 14.46
CA LEU A 873 1.67 -26.16 14.90
C LEU A 873 1.83 -27.66 14.73
#